data_AF-A0A850HLQ7-F1
#
_entry.id   AF-A0A850HLQ7-F1
#
_cell.length_a   1.000
_cell.length_b   1.000
_cell.length_c   1.000
_cell.angle_alpha   90.00
_cell.angle_beta   90.00
_cell.angle_gamma   90.00
#
_symmetry.space_group_name_H-M   'P 1'
#
loop_
_entity.id
_entity.type
_entity.pdbx_description
1 polymer ?
#
loop_
_entity_poly.entity_id
_entity_poly.type
_entity_poly.pdbx_seq_one_letter_code
_entity_poly.pdbx_strand_id
1 'polypeptide(L)'
;MRKTTCKKVGVAALALGLSCFCVLNNGCVVHAQSTESKMEKVSENTYSISVTSSHGRVSAVRFKENGDVEQVLNAVPGEKLYLRFEDVDMSSGLAFSKWVDDNGNLTDLTNEDSYYDCSFTMPAGKVSIHAELTENSSVVTVDNGGLKVKYGSDFMVLESSTVATGKEVSLYYSDSMTPSRKAFKEWYVKSGKVELSDPTSMDNCKFIVPSENVEIGVIYEDAYNISVENGYAQYELPNGEYIWLTSRGVPGRQMYLKVNPYTRPEGMAFSKWVVTKGNVKLDSPYSSYECPFIMPSEDLEIAAEFVPGHAVSVEGGVTSKTLPDNQFDWYIDIAAPGDQIWACCEEELIPEGMEFAKWEVAKGNVQLDTPEDKECSFTMPEEEVIVRATYKPFEEKKQTGWQSDDRGRWYNDENGNYVTGWQKIEGVWYYFATDGYMQTGWQNLGGAWYYLAADGVMQTGWLDLGGTWYYLAANGAMQTGWQWIGGSCYYFYGDGHMASNTWINGSYVNASGAWVTNPVSSGWQSNSVGWWYNNASGNYVTGWQYIGGVWYYFAADGYMQTGWLNLGGTWYYMASSGAMQTGWLNLGGTWYYMASSGVMQTGWLNLGGTWYYMASSGAMQTGWKWIGGSCYYFYGDGHMAADTWIDGSYVNASGAWVQ
;
A
#
# COMPACT_ATOMS: atom_id res chain seq x y z
N MET A 1 69.43 -2.51 23.05
CA MET A 1 70.56 -3.44 23.36
C MET A 1 70.01 -4.86 23.26
N ARG A 2 70.52 -5.85 22.53
CA ARG A 2 71.62 -6.10 21.57
C ARG A 2 71.09 -7.27 20.71
N LYS A 3 71.00 -7.13 19.39
CA LYS A 3 71.82 -7.83 18.36
C LYS A 3 72.08 -9.33 18.59
N THR A 4 71.52 -10.17 17.71
CA THR A 4 72.23 -11.09 16.76
C THR A 4 71.17 -11.66 15.78
N THR A 5 71.11 -11.34 14.47
CA THR A 5 71.99 -11.75 13.34
C THR A 5 72.03 -13.29 13.24
N CYS A 6 71.70 -14.02 12.16
CA CYS A 6 71.76 -13.83 10.71
C CYS A 6 70.98 -15.00 10.02
N LYS A 7 70.35 -14.82 8.85
CA LYS A 7 70.69 -15.43 7.52
C LYS A 7 70.79 -16.97 7.49
N LYS A 8 70.33 -17.73 6.48
CA LYS A 8 69.72 -17.52 5.14
C LYS A 8 69.60 -18.93 4.52
N VAL A 9 68.65 -19.13 3.59
CA VAL A 9 68.68 -20.09 2.45
C VAL A 9 68.56 -21.58 2.85
N GLY A 10 67.86 -22.49 2.17
CA GLY A 10 67.13 -22.54 0.91
C GLY A 10 66.63 -24.00 0.76
N VAL A 11 65.41 -24.21 0.30
CA VAL A 11 65.05 -24.81 -1.00
C VAL A 11 65.44 -26.29 -1.20
N ALA A 12 64.40 -27.08 -1.52
CA ALA A 12 64.37 -28.33 -2.30
C ALA A 12 64.87 -29.62 -1.63
N ALA A 13 64.34 -30.81 -1.89
CA ALA A 13 63.16 -31.30 -2.62
C ALA A 13 63.23 -32.85 -2.57
N LEU A 14 62.07 -33.52 -2.71
CA LEU A 14 61.87 -34.92 -3.15
C LEU A 14 62.52 -36.05 -2.28
N ALA A 15 62.03 -37.27 -2.21
CA ALA A 15 60.79 -37.95 -2.55
C ALA A 15 60.95 -39.42 -2.11
N LEU A 16 59.80 -40.09 -1.93
CA LEU A 16 59.55 -41.53 -2.17
C LEU A 16 60.17 -42.59 -1.25
N GLY A 17 59.28 -43.48 -0.77
CA GLY A 17 59.65 -44.85 -0.43
C GLY A 17 58.71 -45.56 0.54
N LEU A 18 57.52 -45.94 0.07
CA LEU A 18 56.62 -46.90 0.72
C LEU A 18 57.34 -48.19 1.15
N SER A 19 56.95 -48.76 2.30
CA SER A 19 56.42 -50.14 2.37
C SER A 19 55.90 -50.50 3.77
N CYS A 20 54.65 -50.94 3.82
CA CYS A 20 53.92 -51.47 4.97
C CYS A 20 54.38 -52.86 5.44
N PHE A 21 53.77 -53.26 6.56
CA PHE A 21 53.64 -54.56 7.21
C PHE A 21 54.73 -55.00 8.18
N CYS A 22 54.39 -55.01 9.47
CA CYS A 22 54.10 -56.26 10.20
C CYS A 22 53.46 -55.94 11.57
N VAL A 23 52.36 -56.65 11.85
CA VAL A 23 51.61 -56.63 13.10
C VAL A 23 52.06 -57.80 13.99
N LEU A 24 52.01 -57.54 15.31
CA LEU A 24 51.92 -58.42 16.49
C LEU A 24 53.17 -58.84 17.30
N ASN A 25 53.04 -58.49 18.60
CA ASN A 25 53.39 -59.21 19.83
C ASN A 25 54.84 -59.16 20.36
N ASN A 26 55.08 -58.37 21.42
CA ASN A 26 54.93 -58.85 22.80
C ASN A 26 55.27 -57.78 23.85
N GLY A 27 54.35 -57.64 24.81
CA GLY A 27 54.54 -57.29 26.23
C GLY A 27 55.70 -56.39 26.70
N CYS A 28 55.34 -55.19 27.14
CA CYS A 28 55.85 -54.64 28.40
C CYS A 28 54.78 -53.78 29.07
N VAL A 29 54.24 -54.28 30.18
CA VAL A 29 53.53 -53.50 31.18
C VAL A 29 54.56 -52.98 32.17
N VAL A 30 54.70 -51.65 32.29
CA VAL A 30 55.27 -51.00 33.48
C VAL A 30 54.38 -49.82 33.82
N HIS A 31 53.80 -49.89 35.02
CA HIS A 31 52.99 -48.85 35.65
C HIS A 31 53.82 -47.59 35.92
N ALA A 32 53.27 -46.42 35.57
CA ALA A 32 53.63 -45.16 36.21
C ALA A 32 52.42 -44.67 37.03
N GLN A 33 52.70 -44.44 38.32
CA GLN A 33 51.77 -44.06 39.37
C GLN A 33 51.02 -42.77 39.04
N SER A 34 49.71 -42.75 39.28
CA SER A 34 48.94 -41.51 39.39
C SER A 34 49.41 -40.76 40.63
N THR A 35 50.12 -39.64 40.43
CA THR A 35 50.30 -38.63 41.45
C THR A 35 48.94 -37.98 41.72
N GLU A 36 48.42 -38.25 42.92
CA GLU A 36 47.25 -37.60 43.50
C GLU A 36 47.40 -36.07 43.38
N SER A 37 46.65 -35.48 42.47
CA SER A 37 46.36 -34.05 42.48
C SER A 37 44.93 -33.90 43.00
N LYS A 38 44.85 -33.42 44.24
CA LYS A 38 43.68 -32.87 44.95
C LYS A 38 42.30 -33.24 44.35
N MET A 39 41.74 -34.35 44.81
CA MET A 39 40.29 -34.55 44.76
C MET A 39 39.62 -33.54 45.69
N GLU A 40 39.03 -32.50 45.10
CA GLU A 40 37.97 -31.74 45.76
C GLU A 40 36.73 -32.63 45.94
N LYS A 41 36.02 -32.40 47.05
CA LYS A 41 34.82 -33.12 47.49
C LYS A 41 33.85 -33.41 46.34
N VAL A 42 33.58 -34.69 46.07
CA VAL A 42 32.39 -35.12 45.32
C VAL A 42 31.17 -34.78 46.19
N SER A 43 30.35 -33.83 45.74
CA SER A 43 29.03 -33.58 46.32
C SER A 43 28.13 -34.78 46.03
N GLU A 44 27.38 -35.26 47.02
CA GLU A 44 26.57 -36.50 46.99
C GLU A 44 25.47 -36.58 45.89
N ASN A 45 25.32 -35.58 45.01
CA ASN A 45 24.25 -35.48 44.01
C ASN A 45 24.72 -35.24 42.55
N THR A 46 25.98 -35.51 42.19
CA THR A 46 26.47 -35.38 40.80
C THR A 46 26.70 -36.73 40.13
N TYR A 47 26.44 -36.83 38.82
CA TYR A 47 26.70 -38.02 38.01
C TYR A 47 27.86 -37.79 37.02
N SER A 48 28.57 -38.86 36.68
CA SER A 48 29.74 -38.78 35.78
C SER A 48 29.35 -38.69 34.31
N ILE A 49 30.16 -37.95 33.57
CA ILE A 49 30.06 -37.76 32.11
C ILE A 49 31.34 -38.26 31.48
N SER A 50 31.21 -39.15 30.50
CA SER A 50 32.32 -39.64 29.69
C SER A 50 32.08 -39.25 28.24
N VAL A 51 32.98 -38.44 27.67
CA VAL A 51 32.96 -38.07 26.25
C VAL A 51 34.22 -38.63 25.60
N THR A 52 34.08 -39.42 24.54
CA THR A 52 35.21 -40.07 23.88
C THR A 52 35.20 -39.89 22.36
N SER A 53 36.36 -40.00 21.74
CA SER A 53 36.49 -40.12 20.29
C SER A 53 37.78 -40.88 19.95
N SER A 54 37.85 -41.43 18.74
CA SER A 54 39.06 -42.10 18.25
C SER A 54 40.12 -41.11 17.74
N HIS A 55 39.70 -39.94 17.27
CA HIS A 55 40.52 -38.80 16.82
C HIS A 55 39.81 -37.49 17.15
N GLY A 56 40.52 -36.37 17.06
CA GLY A 56 39.99 -35.09 17.51
C GLY A 56 39.91 -35.02 19.03
N ARG A 57 39.71 -33.81 19.54
CA ARG A 57 39.58 -33.56 20.97
C ARG A 57 38.13 -33.30 21.30
N VAL A 58 37.62 -34.03 22.29
CA VAL A 58 36.22 -33.94 22.72
C VAL A 58 36.08 -33.49 24.16
N SER A 59 35.02 -32.74 24.44
CA SER A 59 34.69 -32.33 25.80
C SER A 59 33.19 -32.08 25.97
N ALA A 60 32.70 -32.30 27.19
CA ALA A 60 31.45 -31.71 27.65
C ALA A 60 31.76 -30.39 28.38
N VAL A 61 30.96 -29.36 28.14
CA VAL A 61 31.16 -28.03 28.71
C VAL A 61 29.87 -27.42 29.21
N ARG A 62 30.01 -26.39 30.05
CA ARG A 62 28.95 -25.45 30.44
C ARG A 62 29.39 -24.02 30.22
N PHE A 63 28.43 -23.13 30.01
CA PHE A 63 28.65 -21.69 29.90
C PHE A 63 28.40 -21.02 31.25
N LYS A 64 29.31 -20.13 31.65
CA LYS A 64 29.17 -19.30 32.86
C LYS A 64 28.42 -18.01 32.53
N GLU A 65 27.87 -17.35 33.55
CA GLU A 65 27.13 -16.08 33.40
C GLU A 65 27.95 -14.95 32.75
N ASN A 66 29.28 -15.00 32.88
CA ASN A 66 30.21 -14.05 32.26
C ASN A 66 30.62 -14.43 30.82
N GLY A 67 30.05 -15.50 30.24
CA GLY A 67 30.35 -16.00 28.91
C GLY A 67 31.49 -17.02 28.83
N ASP A 68 32.22 -17.24 29.94
CA ASP A 68 33.32 -18.21 29.96
C ASP A 68 32.82 -19.65 29.81
N VAL A 69 33.69 -20.50 29.25
CA VAL A 69 33.41 -21.92 29.03
C VAL A 69 34.21 -22.76 30.01
N GLU A 70 33.55 -23.73 30.64
CA GLU A 70 34.20 -24.69 31.55
C GLU A 70 33.97 -26.13 31.10
N GLN A 71 35.04 -26.94 31.05
CA GLN A 71 34.95 -28.38 30.83
C GLN A 71 34.41 -29.10 32.07
N VAL A 72 33.46 -30.00 31.86
CA VAL A 72 32.71 -30.68 32.93
C VAL A 72 32.89 -32.19 32.82
N LEU A 73 33.27 -32.83 33.94
CA LEU A 73 33.38 -34.29 34.05
C LEU A 73 32.29 -34.92 34.93
N ASN A 74 31.62 -34.11 35.76
CA ASN A 74 30.48 -34.51 36.59
C ASN A 74 29.49 -33.34 36.67
N ALA A 75 28.18 -33.63 36.61
CA ALA A 75 27.13 -32.61 36.68
C ALA A 75 25.92 -33.09 37.48
N VAL A 76 25.09 -32.14 37.96
CA VAL A 76 23.85 -32.46 38.68
C VAL A 76 22.69 -32.69 37.69
N PRO A 77 21.70 -33.54 38.02
CA PRO A 77 20.52 -33.69 37.16
C PRO A 77 19.81 -32.35 36.92
N GLY A 78 19.39 -32.10 35.67
CA GLY A 78 18.74 -30.87 35.26
C GLY A 78 19.68 -29.77 34.75
N GLU A 79 21.00 -29.91 34.90
CA GLU A 79 21.99 -28.98 34.34
C GLU A 79 22.09 -29.16 32.82
N LYS A 80 22.01 -28.06 32.06
CA LYS A 80 22.16 -28.09 30.60
C LYS A 80 23.65 -28.01 30.23
N LEU A 81 24.10 -28.97 29.43
CA LEU A 81 25.49 -29.10 29.00
C LEU A 81 25.60 -29.16 27.49
N TYR A 82 26.79 -28.85 26.97
CA TYR A 82 27.09 -28.81 25.54
C TYR A 82 28.31 -29.67 25.22
N LEU A 83 28.32 -30.29 24.04
CA LEU A 83 29.43 -31.11 23.57
C LEU A 83 30.26 -30.34 22.54
N ARG A 84 31.58 -30.50 22.60
CA ARG A 84 32.53 -29.88 21.69
C ARG A 84 33.43 -30.91 21.06
N PHE A 85 33.59 -30.80 19.75
CA PHE A 85 34.54 -31.54 18.93
C PHE A 85 35.51 -30.55 18.28
N GLU A 86 36.77 -30.59 18.70
CA GLU A 86 37.88 -29.88 18.07
C GLU A 86 38.58 -30.86 17.11
N ASP A 87 38.75 -30.49 15.85
CA ASP A 87 39.28 -31.35 14.78
C ASP A 87 40.82 -31.37 14.71
N VAL A 88 41.45 -31.07 15.85
CA VAL A 88 42.90 -31.12 16.05
C VAL A 88 43.39 -32.55 15.91
N ASP A 89 44.55 -32.73 15.26
CA ASP A 89 45.21 -34.04 15.06
C ASP A 89 44.33 -35.10 14.35
N MET A 90 43.38 -34.65 13.51
CA MET A 90 42.55 -35.54 12.69
C MET A 90 43.36 -36.25 11.61
N SER A 91 43.19 -37.58 11.51
CA SER A 91 43.75 -38.36 10.39
C SER A 91 43.05 -38.00 9.07
N SER A 92 43.81 -37.94 7.97
CA SER A 92 43.27 -37.61 6.64
C SER A 92 42.14 -38.56 6.23
N GLY A 93 40.99 -38.03 5.79
CA GLY A 93 39.85 -38.82 5.34
C GLY A 93 38.87 -39.25 6.44
N LEU A 94 39.12 -38.86 7.70
CA LEU A 94 38.13 -38.91 8.78
C LEU A 94 37.44 -37.56 8.92
N ALA A 95 36.13 -37.55 9.15
CA ALA A 95 35.39 -36.36 9.52
C ALA A 95 34.42 -36.66 10.66
N PHE A 96 34.13 -35.65 11.48
CA PHE A 96 33.07 -35.76 12.47
C PHE A 96 31.71 -35.94 11.78
N SER A 97 30.96 -36.95 12.23
CA SER A 97 29.64 -37.28 11.73
C SER A 97 28.57 -36.73 12.65
N LYS A 98 28.55 -37.27 13.88
CA LYS A 98 27.58 -36.95 14.92
C LYS A 98 28.04 -37.44 16.30
N TRP A 99 27.37 -36.96 17.33
CA TRP A 99 27.42 -37.46 18.70
C TRP A 99 26.45 -38.63 18.85
N VAL A 100 26.87 -39.66 19.56
CA VAL A 100 26.07 -40.85 19.84
C VAL A 100 26.04 -41.09 21.34
N ASP A 101 24.84 -41.13 21.90
CA ASP A 101 24.63 -41.56 23.28
C ASP A 101 24.77 -43.08 23.38
N ASP A 102 25.86 -43.53 24.00
CA ASP A 102 26.18 -44.95 24.16
C ASP A 102 25.19 -45.67 25.07
N ASN A 103 24.65 -44.94 26.05
CA ASN A 103 23.81 -45.52 27.09
C ASN A 103 22.33 -45.48 26.71
N GLY A 104 21.94 -44.65 25.72
CA GLY A 104 20.55 -44.41 25.33
C GLY A 104 19.71 -43.76 26.43
N ASN A 105 20.36 -43.04 27.36
CA ASN A 105 19.73 -42.42 28.52
C ASN A 105 19.33 -40.96 28.28
N LEU A 106 19.76 -40.35 27.16
CA LEU A 106 19.44 -38.99 26.79
C LEU A 106 18.21 -38.97 25.89
N THR A 107 17.17 -38.25 26.33
CA THR A 107 15.94 -38.07 25.55
C THR A 107 15.88 -36.73 24.82
N ASP A 108 16.84 -35.84 25.11
CA ASP A 108 16.90 -34.46 24.66
C ASP A 108 18.25 -34.08 24.05
N LEU A 109 18.99 -35.05 23.49
CA LEU A 109 20.21 -34.77 22.75
C LEU A 109 19.86 -33.97 21.48
N THR A 110 20.19 -32.69 21.47
CA THR A 110 19.89 -31.78 20.36
C THR A 110 21.10 -31.62 19.44
N ASN A 111 20.89 -31.36 18.15
CA ASN A 111 21.95 -31.04 17.18
C ASN A 111 23.10 -32.06 17.22
N GLU A 112 22.76 -33.36 17.23
CA GLU A 112 23.73 -34.45 17.34
C GLU A 112 24.84 -34.35 16.29
N ASP A 113 24.57 -33.69 15.18
CA ASP A 113 25.44 -33.60 14.03
C ASP A 113 26.29 -32.30 14.03
N SER A 114 26.21 -31.50 15.10
CA SER A 114 26.99 -30.27 15.31
C SER A 114 28.29 -30.52 16.07
N TYR A 115 29.35 -29.82 15.65
CA TYR A 115 30.66 -29.84 16.30
C TYR A 115 30.62 -29.21 17.70
N TYR A 116 29.78 -28.19 17.94
CA TYR A 116 29.84 -27.38 19.16
C TYR A 116 28.47 -27.01 19.77
N ASP A 117 27.37 -27.19 19.02
CA ASP A 117 26.01 -26.83 19.46
C ASP A 117 25.18 -28.04 19.91
N CYS A 118 25.79 -29.22 19.96
CA CYS A 118 25.15 -30.40 20.50
C CYS A 118 24.96 -30.22 22.01
N SER A 119 23.75 -30.43 22.51
CA SER A 119 23.42 -30.17 23.92
C SER A 119 22.46 -31.19 24.49
N PHE A 120 22.49 -31.37 25.81
CA PHE A 120 21.58 -32.25 26.54
C PHE A 120 21.38 -31.74 27.97
N THR A 121 20.31 -32.19 28.61
CA THR A 121 20.08 -31.97 30.03
C THR A 121 20.55 -33.18 30.81
N MET A 122 21.40 -32.97 31.82
CA MET A 122 21.96 -34.05 32.61
C MET A 122 20.84 -34.90 33.26
N PRO A 123 20.75 -36.22 32.98
CA PRO A 123 19.76 -37.10 33.59
C PRO A 123 20.21 -37.57 34.99
N ALA A 124 19.30 -38.23 35.70
CA ALA A 124 19.64 -38.96 36.93
C ALA A 124 20.34 -40.29 36.61
N GLY A 125 21.60 -40.20 36.17
CA GLY A 125 22.39 -41.37 35.78
C GLY A 125 23.70 -41.02 35.09
N LYS A 126 24.55 -42.02 34.89
CA LYS A 126 25.80 -41.86 34.14
C LYS A 126 25.51 -41.61 32.66
N VAL A 127 26.22 -40.65 32.08
CA VAL A 127 26.18 -40.33 30.64
C VAL A 127 27.49 -40.79 30.00
N SER A 128 27.38 -41.52 28.88
CA SER A 128 28.50 -41.89 28.03
C SER A 128 28.13 -41.53 26.60
N ILE A 129 28.95 -40.69 25.99
CA ILE A 129 28.74 -40.21 24.62
C ILE A 129 30.06 -40.38 23.89
N HIS A 130 30.00 -40.74 22.61
CA HIS A 130 31.16 -40.63 21.75
C HIS A 130 30.86 -39.77 20.51
N ALA A 131 31.92 -39.16 19.98
CA ALA A 131 31.89 -38.59 18.64
C ALA A 131 32.13 -39.70 17.62
N GLU A 132 31.13 -39.97 16.79
CA GLU A 132 31.22 -40.86 15.65
C GLU A 132 31.94 -40.14 14.49
N LEU A 133 32.94 -40.80 13.92
CA LEU A 133 33.68 -40.31 12.76
C LEU A 133 33.31 -41.12 11.52
N THR A 134 33.20 -40.45 10.38
CA THR A 134 32.98 -41.08 9.07
C THR A 134 34.30 -41.22 8.32
N GLU A 135 34.60 -42.45 7.90
CA GLU A 135 35.72 -42.77 7.01
C GLU A 135 35.43 -42.42 5.55
N ASN A 136 36.47 -42.24 4.74
CA ASN A 136 36.38 -41.86 3.32
C ASN A 136 35.63 -40.54 3.08
N SER A 137 35.71 -39.62 4.04
CA SER A 137 35.07 -38.31 3.95
C SER A 137 35.78 -37.43 2.91
N SER A 138 35.01 -36.55 2.28
CA SER A 138 35.49 -35.63 1.25
C SER A 138 36.51 -34.65 1.83
N VAL A 139 37.60 -34.46 1.10
CA VAL A 139 38.61 -33.45 1.40
C VAL A 139 38.27 -32.19 0.62
N VAL A 140 38.11 -31.07 1.32
CA VAL A 140 37.94 -29.76 0.71
C VAL A 140 39.19 -28.93 0.92
N THR A 141 39.90 -28.65 -0.17
CA THR A 141 41.06 -27.75 -0.14
C THR A 141 40.63 -26.36 -0.53
N VAL A 142 40.98 -25.36 0.28
CA VAL A 142 40.68 -23.95 0.04
C VAL A 142 41.99 -23.20 -0.16
N ASP A 143 42.15 -22.58 -1.32
CA ASP A 143 43.25 -21.64 -1.54
C ASP A 143 43.11 -20.43 -0.62
N ASN A 144 44.22 -19.97 -0.04
CA ASN A 144 44.30 -18.69 0.67
C ASN A 144 43.28 -18.54 1.82
N GLY A 145 43.04 -19.63 2.54
CA GLY A 145 41.91 -19.71 3.46
C GLY A 145 41.70 -21.09 4.06
N GLY A 146 40.49 -21.34 4.52
CA GLY A 146 40.07 -22.61 5.12
C GLY A 146 38.55 -22.76 5.18
N LEU A 147 38.09 -23.69 6.02
CA LEU A 147 36.67 -23.93 6.29
C LEU A 147 36.33 -23.47 7.71
N LYS A 148 35.11 -22.97 7.88
CA LYS A 148 34.54 -22.68 9.20
C LYS A 148 33.14 -23.26 9.34
N VAL A 149 32.81 -23.72 10.55
CA VAL A 149 31.51 -24.28 10.94
C VAL A 149 30.80 -23.36 11.92
N LYS A 150 29.47 -23.38 11.91
CA LYS A 150 28.65 -22.55 12.79
C LYS A 150 28.79 -22.98 14.25
N TYR A 151 28.81 -22.00 15.15
CA TYR A 151 28.85 -22.17 16.60
C TYR A 151 27.98 -21.11 17.27
N GLY A 152 26.74 -21.45 17.63
CA GLY A 152 25.78 -20.48 18.17
C GLY A 152 25.52 -19.32 17.20
N SER A 153 25.86 -18.10 17.60
CA SER A 153 25.86 -16.89 16.74
C SER A 153 27.19 -16.63 16.02
N ASP A 154 28.24 -17.39 16.35
CA ASP A 154 29.61 -17.24 15.84
C ASP A 154 30.01 -18.41 14.93
N PHE A 155 31.29 -18.48 14.58
CA PHE A 155 31.90 -19.53 13.75
C PHE A 155 33.24 -19.99 14.33
N MET A 156 33.60 -21.25 14.04
CA MET A 156 34.90 -21.84 14.37
C MET A 156 35.60 -22.28 13.10
N VAL A 157 36.88 -21.94 12.95
CA VAL A 157 37.73 -22.39 11.85
C VAL A 157 38.18 -23.83 12.14
N LEU A 158 38.02 -24.71 11.16
CA LEU A 158 38.47 -26.09 11.21
C LEU A 158 39.97 -26.17 10.94
N GLU A 159 40.71 -26.95 11.72
CA GLU A 159 42.13 -27.24 11.46
C GLU A 159 42.32 -28.29 10.36
N SER A 160 41.33 -29.18 10.19
CA SER A 160 41.28 -30.20 9.16
C SER A 160 40.47 -29.73 7.95
N SER A 161 40.91 -30.16 6.77
CA SER A 161 40.22 -29.96 5.50
C SER A 161 39.18 -31.04 5.19
N THR A 162 38.93 -31.99 6.10
CA THR A 162 38.03 -33.13 5.86
C THR A 162 36.70 -32.93 6.59
N VAL A 163 35.59 -32.99 5.86
CA VAL A 163 34.24 -32.80 6.42
C VAL A 163 33.29 -33.86 5.86
N ALA A 164 32.33 -34.32 6.68
CA ALA A 164 31.37 -35.33 6.26
C ALA A 164 30.47 -34.82 5.12
N THR A 165 30.11 -35.72 4.20
CA THR A 165 29.22 -35.40 3.08
C THR A 165 27.86 -34.92 3.58
N GLY A 166 27.31 -33.89 2.93
CA GLY A 166 26.01 -33.32 3.27
C GLY A 166 26.05 -32.24 4.37
N LYS A 167 27.23 -31.98 4.97
CA LYS A 167 27.40 -30.90 5.95
C LYS A 167 27.48 -29.54 5.26
N GLU A 168 26.82 -28.54 5.84
CA GLU A 168 27.02 -27.14 5.45
C GLU A 168 28.28 -26.59 6.12
N VAL A 169 29.16 -25.98 5.33
CA VAL A 169 30.34 -25.27 5.81
C VAL A 169 30.43 -23.90 5.14
N SER A 170 31.13 -22.98 5.80
CA SER A 170 31.45 -21.66 5.23
C SER A 170 32.93 -21.58 4.87
N LEU A 171 33.27 -20.80 3.85
CA LEU A 171 34.64 -20.47 3.50
C LEU A 171 35.18 -19.39 4.44
N TYR A 172 36.46 -19.49 4.72
CA TYR A 172 37.23 -18.49 5.47
C TYR A 172 38.36 -17.98 4.57
N TYR A 173 38.40 -16.67 4.32
CA TYR A 173 39.50 -16.03 3.60
C TYR A 173 40.59 -15.55 4.56
N SER A 174 41.87 -15.88 4.28
CA SER A 174 43.00 -15.40 5.06
C SER A 174 43.71 -14.24 4.36
N ASP A 175 43.49 -13.01 4.84
CA ASP A 175 44.15 -11.83 4.24
C ASP A 175 45.68 -11.85 4.39
N SER A 176 46.18 -12.51 5.45
CA SER A 176 47.62 -12.67 5.68
C SER A 176 48.35 -13.44 4.57
N MET A 177 47.62 -14.24 3.80
CA MET A 177 48.16 -15.06 2.71
C MET A 177 47.97 -14.40 1.33
N THR A 178 47.21 -13.30 1.24
CA THR A 178 46.89 -12.61 -0.01
C THR A 178 48.15 -12.20 -0.78
N PRO A 179 48.31 -12.60 -2.07
CA PRO A 179 49.43 -12.19 -2.90
C PRO A 179 49.61 -10.67 -2.95
N SER A 180 50.84 -10.18 -3.10
CA SER A 180 51.10 -8.73 -3.21
C SER A 180 50.35 -8.09 -4.39
N ARG A 181 49.83 -6.88 -4.19
CA ARG A 181 49.03 -6.12 -5.18
C ARG A 181 47.78 -6.83 -5.69
N LYS A 182 47.21 -7.71 -4.88
CA LYS A 182 45.94 -8.38 -5.14
C LYS A 182 44.92 -8.10 -4.05
N ALA A 183 43.65 -8.08 -4.43
CA ALA A 183 42.51 -8.11 -3.52
C ALA A 183 41.60 -9.28 -3.89
N PHE A 184 40.90 -9.83 -2.90
CA PHE A 184 39.87 -10.83 -3.12
C PHE A 184 38.79 -10.29 -4.07
N LYS A 185 38.41 -11.10 -5.05
CA LYS A 185 37.27 -10.82 -5.94
C LYS A 185 36.14 -11.80 -5.67
N GLU A 186 36.43 -13.08 -5.85
CA GLU A 186 35.45 -14.14 -5.67
C GLU A 186 36.12 -15.50 -5.48
N TRP A 187 35.41 -16.40 -4.80
CA TRP A 187 35.69 -17.82 -4.77
C TRP A 187 35.27 -18.46 -6.08
N TYR A 188 35.96 -19.53 -6.48
CA TYR A 188 35.51 -20.36 -7.59
C TYR A 188 35.86 -21.82 -7.35
N VAL A 189 35.08 -22.72 -7.94
CA VAL A 189 35.34 -24.16 -7.86
C VAL A 189 36.40 -24.53 -8.90
N LYS A 190 37.59 -24.94 -8.44
CA LYS A 190 38.67 -25.42 -9.31
C LYS A 190 38.39 -26.83 -9.82
N SER A 191 37.91 -27.68 -8.91
CA SER A 191 37.55 -29.07 -9.21
C SER A 191 36.52 -29.58 -8.21
N GLY A 192 35.77 -30.62 -8.60
CA GLY A 192 34.61 -31.13 -7.88
C GLY A 192 33.31 -30.40 -8.28
N LYS A 193 32.18 -30.93 -7.84
CA LYS A 193 30.84 -30.39 -8.11
C LYS A 193 30.23 -29.87 -6.83
N VAL A 194 30.25 -28.55 -6.68
CA VAL A 194 29.64 -27.86 -5.56
C VAL A 194 29.09 -26.51 -6.02
N GLU A 195 27.98 -26.10 -5.42
CA GLU A 195 27.41 -24.76 -5.61
C GLU A 195 27.78 -23.90 -4.40
N LEU A 196 28.37 -22.73 -4.67
CA LEU A 196 28.75 -21.74 -3.68
C LEU A 196 27.62 -20.72 -3.53
N SER A 197 27.21 -20.42 -2.28
CA SER A 197 26.03 -19.57 -2.02
C SER A 197 26.25 -18.10 -2.37
N ASP A 198 27.40 -17.54 -2.00
CA ASP A 198 27.81 -16.17 -2.30
C ASP A 198 29.32 -16.14 -2.55
N PRO A 199 29.76 -16.46 -3.79
CA PRO A 199 31.18 -16.49 -4.12
C PRO A 199 31.91 -15.17 -3.89
N THR A 200 31.19 -14.04 -3.82
CA THR A 200 31.79 -12.71 -3.66
C THR A 200 32.01 -12.29 -2.21
N SER A 201 31.51 -13.07 -1.23
CA SER A 201 31.76 -12.82 0.19
C SER A 201 32.99 -13.57 0.68
N MET A 202 33.88 -12.84 1.37
CA MET A 202 35.06 -13.40 2.03
C MET A 202 34.71 -14.34 3.19
N ASP A 203 33.57 -14.10 3.84
CA ASP A 203 33.21 -14.72 5.12
C ASP A 203 31.84 -15.41 5.16
N ASN A 204 30.97 -15.14 4.19
CA ASN A 204 29.61 -15.71 4.16
C ASN A 204 29.36 -16.65 2.99
N CYS A 205 30.38 -16.98 2.20
CA CYS A 205 30.26 -17.98 1.14
C CYS A 205 30.13 -19.38 1.76
N LYS A 206 28.97 -20.03 1.59
CA LYS A 206 28.65 -21.35 2.11
C LYS A 206 28.47 -22.37 1.00
N PHE A 207 28.59 -23.64 1.37
CA PHE A 207 28.20 -24.75 0.50
C PHE A 207 27.94 -26.03 1.30
N ILE A 208 27.25 -26.97 0.67
CA ILE A 208 27.06 -28.32 1.18
C ILE A 208 28.20 -29.20 0.66
N VAL A 209 28.93 -29.85 1.56
CA VAL A 209 30.07 -30.72 1.23
C VAL A 209 29.59 -31.90 0.37
N PRO A 210 30.06 -32.05 -0.88
CA PRO A 210 29.62 -33.12 -1.77
C PRO A 210 30.30 -34.45 -1.41
N SER A 211 29.89 -35.55 -2.06
CA SER A 211 30.46 -36.88 -1.87
C SER A 211 31.79 -37.11 -2.60
N GLU A 212 32.45 -36.04 -3.05
CA GLU A 212 33.73 -36.06 -3.75
C GLU A 212 34.63 -34.95 -3.22
N ASN A 213 35.94 -35.08 -3.43
CA ASN A 213 36.89 -34.03 -3.06
C ASN A 213 36.64 -32.76 -3.88
N VAL A 214 36.80 -31.62 -3.23
CA VAL A 214 36.61 -30.30 -3.84
C VAL A 214 37.86 -29.46 -3.65
N GLU A 215 38.25 -28.76 -4.70
CA GLU A 215 39.24 -27.69 -4.59
C GLU A 215 38.56 -26.36 -4.90
N ILE A 216 38.68 -25.41 -3.96
CA ILE A 216 38.13 -24.07 -4.06
C ILE A 216 39.29 -23.10 -4.21
N GLY A 217 39.27 -22.35 -5.30
CA GLY A 217 40.24 -21.32 -5.63
C GLY A 217 39.74 -19.92 -5.32
N VAL A 218 40.66 -18.96 -5.37
CA VAL A 218 40.36 -17.53 -5.28
C VAL A 218 40.70 -16.87 -6.61
N ILE A 219 39.75 -16.12 -7.16
CA ILE A 219 40.03 -15.12 -8.20
C ILE A 219 40.40 -13.82 -7.51
N TYR A 220 41.49 -13.23 -7.96
CA TYR A 220 41.97 -11.95 -7.47
C TYR A 220 41.77 -10.85 -8.50
N GLU A 221 41.60 -9.63 -8.02
CA GLU A 221 41.74 -8.40 -8.83
C GLU A 221 43.04 -7.67 -8.51
N ASP A 222 43.50 -6.88 -9.48
CA ASP A 222 44.63 -5.97 -9.25
C ASP A 222 44.23 -4.91 -8.23
N ALA A 223 45.09 -4.72 -7.22
CA ALA A 223 44.88 -3.75 -6.17
C ALA A 223 46.16 -2.95 -5.92
N TYR A 224 45.98 -1.70 -5.51
CA TYR A 224 47.06 -0.77 -5.17
C TYR A 224 47.05 -0.49 -3.68
N ASN A 225 48.20 -0.17 -3.12
CA ASN A 225 48.31 0.08 -1.69
C ASN A 225 47.63 1.41 -1.34
N ILE A 226 46.93 1.43 -0.22
CA ILE A 226 46.44 2.65 0.40
C ILE A 226 46.99 2.71 1.84
N SER A 227 47.63 3.83 2.16
CA SER A 227 48.06 4.15 3.51
C SER A 227 47.33 5.40 3.97
N VAL A 228 46.65 5.32 5.11
CA VAL A 228 45.92 6.44 5.70
C VAL A 228 46.54 6.73 7.06
N GLU A 229 47.22 7.86 7.20
CA GLU A 229 47.77 8.31 8.46
C GLU A 229 46.66 8.87 9.36
N ASN A 230 46.58 8.38 10.60
CA ASN A 230 45.55 8.69 11.60
C ASN A 230 44.10 8.37 11.17
N GLY A 231 43.97 7.45 10.22
CA GLY A 231 42.69 7.04 9.66
C GLY A 231 42.76 5.66 9.03
N TYR A 232 41.69 5.30 8.35
CA TYR A 232 41.62 4.12 7.50
C TYR A 232 40.69 4.36 6.33
N ALA A 233 40.83 3.51 5.32
CA ALA A 233 39.92 3.46 4.19
C ALA A 233 39.06 2.20 4.26
N GLN A 234 37.80 2.34 3.88
CA GLN A 234 36.82 1.25 3.80
C GLN A 234 36.04 1.31 2.49
N TYR A 235 35.38 0.21 2.13
CA TYR A 235 34.43 0.17 1.02
C TYR A 235 33.30 -0.81 1.31
N GLU A 236 32.18 -0.61 0.63
CA GLU A 236 31.02 -1.50 0.69
C GLU A 236 31.14 -2.57 -0.39
N LEU A 237 30.91 -3.82 -0.01
CA LEU A 237 30.81 -4.96 -0.91
C LEU A 237 29.45 -4.98 -1.60
N PRO A 238 29.31 -5.65 -2.77
CA PRO A 238 28.03 -5.75 -3.48
C PRO A 238 26.87 -6.34 -2.67
N ASN A 239 27.19 -7.08 -1.61
CA ASN A 239 26.22 -7.70 -0.70
C ASN A 239 25.80 -6.79 0.48
N GLY A 240 26.28 -5.53 0.51
CA GLY A 240 25.98 -4.54 1.56
C GLY A 240 26.88 -4.61 2.79
N GLU A 241 27.87 -5.51 2.81
CA GLU A 241 28.84 -5.59 3.92
C GLU A 241 29.95 -4.54 3.76
N TYR A 242 30.43 -3.99 4.88
CA TYR A 242 31.55 -3.04 4.87
C TYR A 242 32.86 -3.74 5.23
N ILE A 243 33.91 -3.51 4.43
CA ILE A 243 35.28 -3.86 4.80
C ILE A 243 35.89 -2.67 5.53
N TRP A 244 35.89 -2.73 6.86
CA TRP A 244 36.23 -1.64 7.77
C TRP A 244 37.69 -1.19 7.71
N LEU A 245 38.63 -2.06 7.33
CA LEU A 245 40.05 -1.74 7.29
C LEU A 245 40.69 -2.40 6.07
N THR A 246 41.07 -1.60 5.07
CA THR A 246 41.88 -2.11 3.97
C THR A 246 43.18 -1.32 3.79
N SER A 247 44.27 -2.06 3.60
CA SER A 247 45.56 -1.52 3.15
C SER A 247 45.67 -1.49 1.62
N ARG A 248 44.60 -1.91 0.92
CA ARG A 248 44.56 -2.04 -0.55
C ARG A 248 43.22 -1.61 -1.15
N GLY A 249 43.27 -0.92 -2.28
CA GLY A 249 42.07 -0.56 -3.04
C GLY A 249 42.13 -1.11 -4.46
N VAL A 250 41.00 -1.59 -4.98
CA VAL A 250 40.85 -1.97 -6.38
C VAL A 250 40.47 -0.73 -7.19
N PRO A 251 41.15 -0.40 -8.29
CA PRO A 251 40.85 0.78 -9.08
C PRO A 251 39.39 0.83 -9.54
N GLY A 252 38.81 2.03 -9.51
CA GLY A 252 37.42 2.29 -9.89
C GLY A 252 36.38 1.98 -8.81
N ARG A 253 36.76 1.37 -7.67
CA ARG A 253 35.85 1.17 -6.53
C ARG A 253 35.67 2.45 -5.72
N GLN A 254 34.44 2.67 -5.26
CA GLN A 254 34.10 3.69 -4.27
C GLN A 254 34.70 3.29 -2.92
N MET A 255 35.46 4.20 -2.34
CA MET A 255 36.12 4.06 -1.05
C MET A 255 35.69 5.22 -0.15
N TYR A 256 35.77 5.03 1.16
CA TYR A 256 35.47 6.04 2.17
C TYR A 256 36.61 6.14 3.18
N LEU A 257 37.04 7.34 3.50
CA LEU A 257 38.00 7.59 4.58
C LEU A 257 37.25 7.87 5.89
N LYS A 258 37.76 7.28 6.96
CA LYS A 258 37.29 7.54 8.34
C LYS A 258 38.49 7.83 9.25
N VAL A 259 38.33 8.76 10.17
CA VAL A 259 39.34 9.03 11.20
C VAL A 259 39.39 7.84 12.16
N ASN A 260 40.60 7.45 12.55
CA ASN A 260 40.78 6.41 13.54
C ASN A 260 40.81 7.06 14.93
N PRO A 261 39.81 6.83 15.79
CA PRO A 261 39.70 7.50 17.09
C PRO A 261 40.85 7.13 18.03
N TYR A 262 41.49 5.98 17.84
CA TYR A 262 42.58 5.50 18.69
C TYR A 262 43.95 6.08 18.33
N THR A 263 44.12 6.56 17.09
CA THR A 263 45.39 7.16 16.63
C THR A 263 45.31 8.68 16.50
N ARG A 264 44.12 9.26 16.62
CA ARG A 264 43.93 10.70 16.60
C ARG A 264 44.74 11.37 17.73
N PRO A 265 45.49 12.45 17.45
CA PRO A 265 46.19 13.20 18.49
C PRO A 265 45.22 13.78 19.55
N GLU A 266 45.61 13.71 20.82
CA GLU A 266 44.82 14.24 21.93
C GLU A 266 44.61 15.76 21.82
N GLY A 267 43.38 16.24 22.08
CA GLY A 267 43.04 17.66 22.05
C GLY A 267 43.01 18.30 20.65
N MET A 268 42.94 17.49 19.59
CA MET A 268 42.97 17.97 18.22
C MET A 268 41.67 17.58 17.48
N ALA A 269 41.02 18.59 16.90
CA ALA A 269 39.84 18.43 16.04
C ALA A 269 40.27 18.05 14.63
N PHE A 270 39.52 17.16 13.98
CA PHE A 270 39.73 16.86 12.56
C PHE A 270 39.49 18.12 11.72
N SER A 271 40.41 18.39 10.79
CA SER A 271 40.31 19.53 9.88
C SER A 271 39.90 19.08 8.48
N LYS A 272 40.71 18.20 7.85
CA LYS A 272 40.46 17.66 6.51
C LYS A 272 41.38 16.49 6.18
N TRP A 273 41.04 15.76 5.14
CA TRP A 273 41.91 14.80 4.48
C TRP A 273 42.83 15.47 3.47
N VAL A 274 44.09 15.06 3.44
CA VAL A 274 45.09 15.53 2.48
C VAL A 274 45.78 14.35 1.81
N VAL A 275 45.78 14.36 0.47
CA VAL A 275 46.53 13.39 -0.33
C VAL A 275 48.00 13.79 -0.31
N THR A 276 48.84 12.98 0.33
CA THR A 276 50.29 13.20 0.44
C THR A 276 51.07 12.52 -0.68
N LYS A 277 50.48 11.50 -1.31
CA LYS A 277 51.02 10.83 -2.50
C LYS A 277 49.91 10.25 -3.38
N GLY A 278 50.13 10.35 -4.69
CA GLY A 278 49.18 9.93 -5.73
C GLY A 278 48.21 11.04 -6.10
N ASN A 279 47.35 10.76 -7.07
CA ASN A 279 46.42 11.72 -7.64
C ASN A 279 44.99 11.19 -7.55
N VAL A 280 44.26 11.67 -6.54
CA VAL A 280 42.86 11.29 -6.31
C VAL A 280 42.07 12.52 -5.89
N LYS A 281 40.82 12.60 -6.35
CA LYS A 281 39.86 13.60 -5.90
C LYS A 281 39.10 13.04 -4.70
N LEU A 282 39.17 13.74 -3.58
CA LEU A 282 38.38 13.45 -2.40
C LEU A 282 37.09 14.26 -2.47
N ASP A 283 35.96 13.58 -2.31
CA ASP A 283 34.64 14.19 -2.17
C ASP A 283 34.37 14.38 -0.67
N SER A 284 33.90 15.56 -0.28
CA SER A 284 33.73 15.95 1.14
C SER A 284 34.99 15.74 2.01
N PRO A 285 36.16 16.32 1.64
CA PRO A 285 37.42 16.10 2.36
C PRO A 285 37.41 16.60 3.82
N TYR A 286 36.38 17.34 4.23
CA TYR A 286 36.21 17.87 5.57
C TYR A 286 35.38 16.96 6.50
N SER A 287 34.86 15.84 5.99
CA SER A 287 34.14 14.84 6.79
C SER A 287 35.12 13.88 7.47
N SER A 288 35.09 13.81 8.81
CA SER A 288 35.88 12.87 9.61
C SER A 288 35.28 11.47 9.59
N TYR A 289 33.96 11.38 9.42
CA TYR A 289 33.23 10.13 9.45
C TYR A 289 33.15 9.46 8.08
N GLU A 290 32.91 10.22 7.00
CA GLU A 290 32.72 9.68 5.66
C GLU A 290 33.22 10.64 4.57
N CYS A 291 34.45 10.43 4.10
CA CYS A 291 35.00 11.12 2.94
C CYS A 291 35.12 10.16 1.74
N PRO A 292 34.17 10.19 0.78
CA PRO A 292 34.19 9.34 -0.39
C PRO A 292 35.31 9.69 -1.39
N PHE A 293 35.82 8.69 -2.09
CA PHE A 293 36.68 8.84 -3.26
C PHE A 293 36.64 7.60 -4.15
N ILE A 294 37.01 7.75 -5.43
CA ILE A 294 37.20 6.62 -6.34
C ILE A 294 38.66 6.20 -6.34
N MET A 295 38.93 4.92 -6.03
CA MET A 295 40.28 4.40 -6.01
C MET A 295 40.97 4.52 -7.38
N PRO A 296 42.14 5.17 -7.50
CA PRO A 296 42.88 5.28 -8.75
C PRO A 296 43.73 4.03 -9.03
N SER A 297 44.31 3.97 -10.23
CA SER A 297 45.25 2.91 -10.64
C SER A 297 46.69 3.17 -10.17
N GLU A 298 46.88 3.64 -8.94
CA GLU A 298 48.18 3.89 -8.33
C GLU A 298 48.14 3.78 -6.80
N ASP A 299 49.30 3.65 -6.17
CA ASP A 299 49.42 3.60 -4.70
C ASP A 299 49.12 4.99 -4.10
N LEU A 300 48.31 5.04 -3.03
CA LEU A 300 47.88 6.27 -2.36
C LEU A 300 48.46 6.37 -0.94
N GLU A 301 48.88 7.58 -0.58
CA GLU A 301 49.13 7.98 0.82
C GLU A 301 48.26 9.20 1.12
N ILE A 302 47.45 9.10 2.16
CA ILE A 302 46.50 10.12 2.61
C ILE A 302 46.74 10.34 4.10
N ALA A 303 46.62 11.57 4.58
CA ALA A 303 46.72 11.91 5.99
C ALA A 303 45.49 12.70 6.46
N ALA A 304 45.04 12.41 7.67
CA ALA A 304 44.13 13.31 8.38
C ALA A 304 44.94 14.50 8.95
N GLU A 305 44.57 15.71 8.56
CA GLU A 305 45.05 16.93 9.20
C GLU A 305 44.16 17.30 10.39
N PHE A 306 44.79 17.80 11.44
CA PHE A 306 44.10 18.22 12.65
C PHE A 306 44.49 19.63 13.07
N VAL A 307 43.59 20.30 13.77
CA VAL A 307 43.76 21.63 14.36
C VAL A 307 43.46 21.58 15.86
N PRO A 308 43.97 22.51 16.69
CA PRO A 308 43.60 22.57 18.10
C PRO A 308 42.09 22.63 18.29
N GLY A 309 41.57 21.80 19.19
CA GLY A 309 40.13 21.74 19.47
C GLY A 309 39.84 21.39 20.92
N HIS A 310 38.56 21.47 21.28
CA HIS A 310 38.05 21.14 22.59
C HIS A 310 37.00 20.04 22.48
N ALA A 311 36.87 19.23 23.53
CA ALA A 311 35.89 18.17 23.58
C ALA A 311 34.46 18.73 23.56
N VAL A 312 33.59 18.08 22.81
CA VAL A 312 32.16 18.39 22.75
C VAL A 312 31.38 17.11 22.90
N SER A 313 30.36 17.13 23.77
CA SER A 313 29.50 15.98 24.01
C SER A 313 28.03 16.39 24.08
N VAL A 314 27.18 15.59 23.46
CA VAL A 314 25.73 15.72 23.50
C VAL A 314 25.18 14.49 24.21
N GLU A 315 24.55 14.69 25.36
CA GLU A 315 23.90 13.62 26.14
C GLU A 315 22.42 13.53 25.75
N GLY A 316 21.96 12.35 25.31
CA GLY A 316 20.59 12.15 24.82
C GLY A 316 20.39 12.53 23.35
N GLY A 317 21.48 12.53 22.57
CA GLY A 317 21.47 12.75 21.13
C GLY A 317 22.85 12.61 20.52
N VAL A 318 22.99 13.12 19.30
CA VAL A 318 24.24 13.11 18.53
C VAL A 318 24.75 14.52 18.28
N THR A 319 26.06 14.62 18.15
CA THR A 319 26.75 15.86 17.80
C THR A 319 27.09 15.86 16.32
N SER A 320 26.85 16.98 15.64
CA SER A 320 27.40 17.21 14.30
C SER A 320 28.00 18.61 14.17
N LYS A 321 28.84 18.81 13.16
CA LYS A 321 29.46 20.10 12.83
C LYS A 321 29.15 20.48 11.40
N THR A 322 28.83 21.76 11.17
CA THR A 322 28.70 22.29 9.80
C THR A 322 30.07 22.37 9.13
N LEU A 323 30.16 21.80 7.93
CA LEU A 323 31.36 21.78 7.10
C LEU A 323 31.42 22.99 6.14
N PRO A 324 32.61 23.36 5.62
CA PRO A 324 32.77 24.48 4.69
C PRO A 324 31.96 24.41 3.39
N ASP A 325 31.52 23.21 3.01
CA ASP A 325 30.68 22.94 1.84
C ASP A 325 29.18 22.85 2.18
N ASN A 326 28.79 23.32 3.38
CA ASN A 326 27.44 23.25 3.94
C ASN A 326 26.88 21.83 4.16
N GLN A 327 27.76 20.82 4.24
CA GLN A 327 27.40 19.48 4.73
C GLN A 327 27.59 19.39 6.25
N PHE A 328 27.33 18.21 6.82
CA PHE A 328 27.50 17.93 8.24
C PHE A 328 28.51 16.81 8.44
N ASP A 329 29.41 16.99 9.39
CA ASP A 329 30.25 15.92 9.94
C ASP A 329 29.58 15.41 11.21
N TRP A 330 29.15 14.16 11.17
CA TRP A 330 28.35 13.54 12.24
C TRP A 330 29.24 12.81 13.24
N TYR A 331 28.73 12.65 14.46
CA TYR A 331 29.38 11.91 15.55
C TYR A 331 30.74 12.50 15.97
N ILE A 332 30.87 13.82 15.88
CA ILE A 332 32.08 14.51 16.33
C ILE A 332 32.11 14.59 17.87
N ASP A 333 33.30 14.43 18.42
CA ASP A 333 33.58 14.49 19.87
C ASP A 333 34.62 15.56 20.23
N ILE A 334 35.23 16.20 19.22
CA ILE A 334 36.16 17.32 19.36
C ILE A 334 35.90 18.32 18.22
N ALA A 335 35.79 19.61 18.53
CA ALA A 335 35.63 20.68 17.56
C ALA A 335 36.58 21.86 17.84
N ALA A 336 36.92 22.62 16.80
CA ALA A 336 37.75 23.81 16.93
C ALA A 336 36.91 25.00 17.40
N PRO A 337 37.49 25.96 18.15
CA PRO A 337 36.80 27.20 18.50
C PRO A 337 36.27 27.91 17.24
N GLY A 338 35.01 28.34 17.27
CA GLY A 338 34.32 29.00 16.16
C GLY A 338 33.56 28.05 15.21
N ASP A 339 33.70 26.73 15.35
CA ASP A 339 32.90 25.78 14.59
C ASP A 339 31.42 25.88 14.96
N GLN A 340 30.52 25.78 13.98
CA GLN A 340 29.07 25.66 14.23
C GLN A 340 28.74 24.19 14.52
N ILE A 341 28.26 23.94 15.74
CA ILE A 341 27.91 22.61 16.25
C ILE A 341 26.40 22.48 16.35
N TRP A 342 25.92 21.26 16.14
CA TRP A 342 24.52 20.88 16.23
C TRP A 342 24.37 19.71 17.21
N ALA A 343 23.42 19.84 18.11
CA ALA A 343 22.91 18.79 18.96
C ALA A 343 21.57 18.33 18.40
N CYS A 344 21.50 17.06 18.00
CA CYS A 344 20.30 16.46 17.41
C CYS A 344 19.80 15.34 18.32
N CYS A 345 18.53 15.39 18.72
CA CYS A 345 17.93 14.40 19.60
C CYS A 345 17.59 13.15 18.79
N GLU A 346 18.07 11.99 19.22
CA GLU A 346 17.71 10.71 18.62
C GLU A 346 16.46 10.16 19.30
N GLU A 347 15.44 9.82 18.52
CA GLU A 347 14.16 9.34 19.07
C GLU A 347 14.32 8.05 19.88
N GLU A 348 15.26 7.19 19.49
CA GLU A 348 15.60 5.94 20.18
C GLU A 348 16.20 6.16 21.58
N LEU A 349 16.73 7.36 21.85
CA LEU A 349 17.31 7.73 23.15
C LEU A 349 16.31 8.42 24.08
N ILE A 350 15.09 8.72 23.61
CA ILE A 350 14.04 9.30 24.45
C ILE A 350 13.52 8.24 25.42
N PRO A 351 13.51 8.48 26.74
CA PRO A 351 12.96 7.53 27.71
C PRO A 351 11.50 7.17 27.41
N GLU A 352 11.14 5.91 27.64
CA GLU A 352 9.78 5.41 27.41
C GLU A 352 8.73 6.26 28.15
N GLY A 353 7.67 6.67 27.45
CA GLY A 353 6.58 7.51 27.98
C GLY A 353 6.92 9.00 28.13
N MET A 354 8.09 9.43 27.66
CA MET A 354 8.49 10.83 27.65
C MET A 354 8.57 11.38 26.21
N GLU A 355 8.63 12.70 26.09
CA GLU A 355 8.99 13.43 24.87
C GLU A 355 10.13 14.41 25.17
N PHE A 356 10.86 14.77 24.11
CA PHE A 356 11.90 15.81 24.18
C PHE A 356 11.29 17.13 24.70
N ALA A 357 11.95 17.73 25.69
CA ALA A 357 11.53 19.00 26.29
C ALA A 357 12.39 20.17 25.77
N LYS A 358 13.71 20.08 25.96
CA LYS A 358 14.70 21.08 25.51
C LYS A 358 16.14 20.61 25.75
N TRP A 359 17.10 21.30 25.16
CA TRP A 359 18.52 21.22 25.47
C TRP A 359 18.93 22.13 26.62
N GLU A 360 19.88 21.66 27.44
CA GLU A 360 20.51 22.44 28.51
C GLU A 360 22.04 22.31 28.46
N VAL A 361 22.75 23.38 28.79
CA VAL A 361 24.22 23.37 28.89
C VAL A 361 24.60 22.74 30.23
N ALA A 362 25.15 21.53 30.21
CA ALA A 362 25.64 20.81 31.38
C ALA A 362 27.06 21.24 31.77
N LYS A 363 27.89 21.64 30.80
CA LYS A 363 29.25 22.17 30.99
C LYS A 363 29.63 23.12 29.86
N GLY A 364 30.46 24.11 30.18
CA GLY A 364 30.88 25.17 29.27
C GLY A 364 29.95 26.37 29.29
N ASN A 365 30.39 27.46 28.68
CA ASN A 365 29.70 28.73 28.60
C ASN A 365 29.35 29.03 27.13
N VAL A 366 28.26 28.43 26.67
CA VAL A 366 27.73 28.59 25.30
C VAL A 366 26.29 29.06 25.32
N GLN A 367 25.90 29.79 24.28
CA GLN A 367 24.51 30.10 24.02
C GLN A 367 23.95 29.09 23.01
N LEU A 368 22.84 28.46 23.38
CA LEU A 368 22.11 27.52 22.54
C LEU A 368 21.08 28.27 21.69
N ASP A 369 21.06 27.98 20.39
CA ASP A 369 20.04 28.45 19.46
C ASP A 369 18.89 27.45 19.39
N THR A 370 17.66 27.93 19.59
CA THR A 370 16.43 27.12 19.61
C THR A 370 16.53 25.86 20.49
N PRO A 371 16.86 26.00 21.79
CA PRO A 371 17.05 24.84 22.66
C PRO A 371 15.79 24.00 22.84
N GLU A 372 14.59 24.54 22.58
CA GLU A 372 13.33 23.81 22.64
C GLU A 372 13.06 22.92 21.40
N ASP A 373 13.85 23.06 20.33
CA ASP A 373 13.74 22.22 19.14
C ASP A 373 14.61 20.96 19.28
N LYS A 374 14.18 19.86 18.64
CA LYS A 374 14.94 18.59 18.63
C LYS A 374 16.34 18.74 18.01
N GLU A 375 16.53 19.77 17.20
CA GLU A 375 17.80 20.20 16.63
C GLU A 375 18.13 21.58 17.18
N CYS A 376 19.25 21.69 17.87
CA CYS A 376 19.74 22.92 18.46
C CYS A 376 21.17 23.14 18.01
N SER A 377 21.58 24.39 17.83
CA SER A 377 22.94 24.70 17.41
C SER A 377 23.64 25.66 18.37
N PHE A 378 24.97 25.68 18.32
CA PHE A 378 25.79 26.63 19.06
C PHE A 378 27.17 26.77 18.40
N THR A 379 27.85 27.87 18.67
CA THR A 379 29.24 28.06 18.24
C THR A 379 30.20 27.54 19.30
N MET A 380 31.17 26.72 18.90
CA MET A 380 32.15 26.10 19.80
C MET A 380 33.07 27.17 20.46
N PRO A 381 33.19 27.21 21.81
CA PRO A 381 34.07 28.13 22.52
C PRO A 381 35.50 27.58 22.68
N GLU A 382 36.38 28.33 23.33
CA GLU A 382 37.75 27.91 23.71
C GLU A 382 37.77 27.03 24.97
N GLU A 383 36.78 26.15 25.13
CA GLU A 383 36.66 25.23 26.27
C GLU A 383 35.79 24.02 25.93
N GLU A 384 35.80 23.02 26.82
CA GLU A 384 34.95 21.84 26.68
C GLU A 384 33.47 22.19 26.91
N VAL A 385 32.60 21.63 26.07
CA VAL A 385 31.15 21.84 26.13
C VAL A 385 30.43 20.49 26.27
N ILE A 386 29.47 20.44 27.20
CA ILE A 386 28.53 19.33 27.30
C ILE A 386 27.11 19.91 27.25
N VAL A 387 26.31 19.43 26.29
CA VAL A 387 24.89 19.77 26.17
C VAL A 387 24.07 18.51 26.45
N ARG A 388 22.96 18.63 27.18
CA ARG A 388 22.11 17.51 27.59
C ARG A 388 20.67 17.73 27.17
N ALA A 389 20.04 16.70 26.60
CA ALA A 389 18.61 16.67 26.35
C ALA A 389 17.84 16.48 27.66
N THR A 390 16.78 17.25 27.83
CA THR A 390 15.81 17.08 28.92
C THR A 390 14.49 16.58 28.35
N TYR A 391 13.72 15.85 29.17
CA TYR A 391 12.49 15.19 28.74
C TYR A 391 11.32 15.56 29.65
N LYS A 392 10.12 15.50 29.11
CA LYS A 392 8.84 15.72 29.83
C LYS A 392 7.86 14.57 29.52
N PRO A 393 6.86 14.30 30.39
CA PRO A 393 5.86 13.27 30.10
C PRO A 393 5.14 13.54 28.78
N PHE A 394 4.93 12.48 27.99
CA PHE A 394 4.19 12.57 26.74
C PHE A 394 2.70 12.87 27.03
N GLU A 395 2.22 14.03 26.58
CA GLU A 395 0.79 14.36 26.58
C GLU A 395 0.17 13.95 25.25
N GLU A 396 -0.50 12.80 25.23
CA GLU A 396 -1.15 12.30 24.02
C GLU A 396 -2.24 13.28 23.57
N LYS A 397 -2.05 13.87 22.39
CA LYS A 397 -3.00 14.79 21.78
C LYS A 397 -4.17 13.99 21.21
N LYS A 398 -5.19 13.78 22.05
CA LYS A 398 -6.42 13.06 21.69
C LYS A 398 -7.08 13.70 20.46
N GLN A 399 -7.27 12.93 19.40
CA GLN A 399 -8.01 13.39 18.22
C GLN A 399 -9.51 13.37 18.54
N THR A 400 -10.10 14.55 18.70
CA THR A 400 -11.52 14.73 18.97
C THR A 400 -12.25 15.26 17.74
N GLY A 401 -13.57 15.07 17.68
CA GLY A 401 -14.40 15.57 16.58
C GLY A 401 -14.42 14.64 15.36
N TRP A 402 -14.77 15.21 14.20
CA TRP A 402 -14.94 14.46 12.95
C TRP A 402 -13.62 13.92 12.40
N GLN A 403 -13.65 12.64 12.04
CA GLN A 403 -12.55 11.93 11.40
C GLN A 403 -13.05 11.25 10.11
N SER A 404 -12.13 10.87 9.23
CA SER A 404 -12.47 10.19 7.96
C SER A 404 -11.33 9.34 7.43
N ASP A 405 -11.69 8.26 6.74
CA ASP A 405 -10.80 7.43 5.94
C ASP A 405 -11.50 7.01 4.63
N ASP A 406 -10.91 6.06 3.91
CA ASP A 406 -11.47 5.53 2.66
C ASP A 406 -12.80 4.77 2.84
N ARG A 407 -13.12 4.33 4.07
CA ARG A 407 -14.34 3.59 4.39
C ARG A 407 -15.49 4.54 4.73
N GLY A 408 -15.20 5.65 5.38
CA GLY A 408 -16.20 6.65 5.70
C GLY A 408 -15.79 7.61 6.80
N ARG A 409 -16.79 8.25 7.42
CA ARG A 409 -16.61 9.23 8.49
C ARG A 409 -17.00 8.65 9.83
N TRP A 410 -16.30 9.02 10.89
CA TRP A 410 -16.69 8.76 12.29
C TRP A 410 -16.49 10.02 13.13
N TYR A 411 -16.94 9.98 14.38
CA TYR A 411 -16.81 11.11 15.31
C TYR A 411 -16.22 10.64 16.63
N ASN A 412 -15.17 11.32 17.10
CA ASN A 412 -14.54 11.05 18.39
C ASN A 412 -15.06 12.00 19.47
N ASP A 413 -15.39 11.46 20.64
CA ASP A 413 -15.78 12.22 21.82
C ASP A 413 -14.61 13.02 22.40
N GLU A 414 -14.87 13.76 23.49
CA GLU A 414 -13.83 14.56 24.19
C GLU A 414 -12.68 13.72 24.75
N ASN A 415 -12.87 12.40 24.88
CA ASN A 415 -11.87 11.47 25.35
C ASN A 415 -11.08 10.80 24.22
N GLY A 416 -11.41 11.08 22.95
CA GLY A 416 -10.80 10.47 21.77
C GLY A 416 -11.41 9.13 21.36
N ASN A 417 -12.52 8.71 21.97
CA ASN A 417 -13.21 7.46 21.61
C ASN A 417 -14.25 7.71 20.52
N TYR A 418 -14.34 6.84 19.52
CA TYR A 418 -15.39 6.94 18.52
C TYR A 418 -16.77 6.66 19.14
N VAL A 419 -17.77 7.42 18.70
CA VAL A 419 -19.15 7.28 19.14
C VAL A 419 -19.91 6.27 18.28
N THR A 420 -20.97 5.68 18.84
CA THR A 420 -21.88 4.77 18.14
C THR A 420 -23.34 5.16 18.39
N GLY A 421 -24.26 4.65 17.57
CA GLY A 421 -25.70 4.92 17.67
C GLY A 421 -26.11 6.33 17.26
N TRP A 422 -27.28 6.77 17.76
CA TRP A 422 -27.79 8.11 17.51
C TRP A 422 -27.01 9.17 18.28
N GLN A 423 -26.48 10.16 17.58
CA GLN A 423 -25.70 11.25 18.17
C GLN A 423 -26.17 12.59 17.64
N LYS A 424 -26.31 13.56 18.55
CA LYS A 424 -26.66 14.92 18.20
C LYS A 424 -25.41 15.80 18.25
N ILE A 425 -24.88 16.14 17.08
CA ILE A 425 -23.64 16.91 16.92
C ILE A 425 -24.03 18.25 16.32
N GLU A 426 -23.64 19.35 16.97
CA GLU A 426 -23.96 20.72 16.52
C GLU A 426 -25.46 20.97 16.22
N GLY A 427 -26.34 20.29 16.96
CA GLY A 427 -27.79 20.46 16.85
C GLY A 427 -28.48 19.57 15.81
N VAL A 428 -27.73 18.84 14.98
CA VAL A 428 -28.27 17.90 13.98
C VAL A 428 -28.01 16.44 14.39
N TRP A 429 -28.86 15.53 13.91
CA TRP A 429 -28.79 14.11 14.25
C TRP A 429 -28.04 13.31 13.19
N TYR A 430 -27.13 12.47 13.66
CA TYR A 430 -26.39 11.46 12.89
C TYR A 430 -26.62 10.09 13.52
N TYR A 431 -26.40 9.04 12.74
CA TYR A 431 -26.38 7.67 13.23
C TYR A 431 -25.04 7.01 12.89
N PHE A 432 -24.38 6.44 13.88
CA PHE A 432 -23.11 5.74 13.74
C PHE A 432 -23.32 4.24 13.98
N ALA A 433 -22.75 3.38 13.13
CA ALA A 433 -22.80 1.94 13.30
C ALA A 433 -21.92 1.49 14.49
N THR A 434 -21.99 0.20 14.82
CA THR A 434 -21.26 -0.37 15.96
C THR A 434 -19.74 -0.34 15.79
N ASP A 435 -19.26 -0.23 14.56
CA ASP A 435 -17.85 -0.06 14.21
C ASP A 435 -17.42 1.43 14.17
N GLY A 436 -18.31 2.35 14.53
CA GLY A 436 -18.05 3.78 14.63
C GLY A 436 -18.35 4.57 13.37
N TYR A 437 -18.63 3.93 12.22
CA TYR A 437 -18.84 4.67 10.97
C TYR A 437 -20.25 5.24 10.84
N MET A 438 -20.32 6.51 10.45
CA MET A 438 -21.55 7.25 10.17
C MET A 438 -22.31 6.60 9.02
N GLN A 439 -23.62 6.43 9.20
CA GLN A 439 -24.51 5.83 8.21
C GLN A 439 -25.18 6.90 7.33
N THR A 440 -25.44 6.53 6.08
CA THR A 440 -26.16 7.34 5.09
C THR A 440 -27.28 6.52 4.44
N GLY A 441 -28.22 7.17 3.76
CA GLY A 441 -29.35 6.53 3.08
C GLY A 441 -30.44 6.03 4.03
N TRP A 442 -31.26 5.09 3.54
CA TRP A 442 -32.33 4.46 4.32
C TRP A 442 -31.77 3.48 5.35
N GLN A 443 -32.18 3.62 6.61
CA GLN A 443 -31.74 2.78 7.73
C GLN A 443 -32.95 2.28 8.52
N ASN A 444 -33.04 0.96 8.71
CA ASN A 444 -34.07 0.34 9.55
C ASN A 444 -33.53 0.12 10.96
N LEU A 445 -33.95 0.96 11.89
CA LEU A 445 -33.42 1.03 13.24
C LEU A 445 -34.57 0.82 14.23
N GLY A 446 -34.53 -0.31 14.95
CA GLY A 446 -35.57 -0.64 15.93
C GLY A 446 -36.97 -0.84 15.32
N GLY A 447 -37.04 -1.25 14.04
CA GLY A 447 -38.30 -1.48 13.33
C GLY A 447 -38.93 -0.22 12.70
N ALA A 448 -38.27 0.93 12.79
CA ALA A 448 -38.64 2.15 12.08
C ALA A 448 -37.58 2.49 11.02
N TRP A 449 -38.03 3.03 9.89
CA TRP A 449 -37.15 3.50 8.83
C TRP A 449 -36.80 4.97 9.02
N TYR A 450 -35.54 5.31 8.83
CA TYR A 450 -35.00 6.67 8.87
C TYR A 450 -34.23 6.91 7.58
N TYR A 451 -34.12 8.17 7.17
CA TYR A 451 -33.28 8.55 6.03
C TYR A 451 -32.19 9.52 6.49
N LEU A 452 -30.94 9.12 6.29
CA LEU A 452 -29.75 9.92 6.57
C LEU A 452 -29.26 10.46 5.21
N ALA A 453 -29.11 11.76 5.06
CA ALA A 453 -28.63 12.34 3.81
C ALA A 453 -27.17 11.93 3.51
N ALA A 454 -26.64 12.31 2.35
CA ALA A 454 -25.28 11.96 1.94
C ALA A 454 -24.20 12.50 2.90
N ASP A 455 -24.49 13.60 3.60
CA ASP A 455 -23.65 14.16 4.66
C ASP A 455 -23.90 13.52 6.04
N GLY A 456 -24.82 12.55 6.12
CA GLY A 456 -25.22 11.82 7.33
C GLY A 456 -26.35 12.46 8.13
N VAL A 457 -26.86 13.63 7.73
CA VAL A 457 -27.89 14.33 8.50
C VAL A 457 -29.24 13.62 8.37
N MET A 458 -29.83 13.27 9.51
CA MET A 458 -31.16 12.68 9.56
C MET A 458 -32.23 13.64 9.05
N GLN A 459 -32.99 13.20 8.05
CA GLN A 459 -34.07 13.98 7.45
C GLN A 459 -35.36 13.88 8.27
N THR A 460 -36.13 14.96 8.25
CA THR A 460 -37.47 15.06 8.85
C THR A 460 -38.40 15.81 7.88
N GLY A 461 -39.70 15.62 8.01
CA GLY A 461 -40.71 16.23 7.12
C GLY A 461 -40.81 15.55 5.76
N TRP A 462 -41.19 16.32 4.74
CA TRP A 462 -41.33 15.84 3.37
C TRP A 462 -39.97 15.58 2.72
N LEU A 463 -39.80 14.40 2.14
CA LEU A 463 -38.58 13.99 1.43
C LEU A 463 -38.91 13.57 0.00
N ASP A 464 -38.27 14.19 -0.98
CA ASP A 464 -38.35 13.81 -2.40
C ASP A 464 -37.08 13.08 -2.82
N LEU A 465 -37.23 11.82 -3.24
CA LEU A 465 -36.15 11.02 -3.82
C LEU A 465 -36.50 10.70 -5.28
N GLY A 466 -36.11 11.61 -6.19
CA GLY A 466 -36.26 11.40 -7.63
C GLY A 466 -37.71 11.35 -8.12
N GLY A 467 -38.59 12.17 -7.54
CA GLY A 467 -40.03 12.21 -7.84
C GLY A 467 -40.87 11.29 -6.97
N THR A 468 -40.25 10.51 -6.09
CA THR A 468 -40.93 9.65 -5.12
C THR A 468 -40.93 10.33 -3.76
N TRP A 469 -42.12 10.66 -3.27
CA TRP A 469 -42.29 11.41 -2.03
C TRP A 469 -42.47 10.50 -0.81
N TYR A 470 -41.84 10.86 0.29
CA TYR A 470 -41.93 10.21 1.59
C TYR A 470 -42.21 11.28 2.66
N TYR A 471 -42.65 10.85 3.84
CA TYR A 471 -42.78 11.72 4.99
C TYR A 471 -42.15 11.11 6.24
N LEU A 472 -41.22 11.84 6.84
CA LEU A 472 -40.49 11.49 8.04
C LEU A 472 -41.05 12.33 9.19
N ALA A 473 -41.44 11.71 10.29
CA ALA A 473 -41.92 12.44 11.47
C ALA A 473 -40.82 13.32 12.09
N ALA A 474 -41.16 14.14 13.09
CA ALA A 474 -40.20 15.01 13.77
C ALA A 474 -39.04 14.27 14.45
N ASN A 475 -39.23 12.99 14.78
CA ASN A 475 -38.19 12.10 15.30
C ASN A 475 -37.42 11.35 14.18
N GLY A 476 -37.70 11.64 12.90
CA GLY A 476 -37.08 11.01 11.73
C GLY A 476 -37.76 9.73 11.24
N ALA A 477 -38.71 9.18 11.98
CA ALA A 477 -39.35 7.92 11.60
C ALA A 477 -40.28 8.09 10.39
N MET A 478 -40.05 7.29 9.35
CA MET A 478 -40.85 7.25 8.13
C MET A 478 -42.28 6.82 8.43
N GLN A 479 -43.24 7.58 7.90
CA GLN A 479 -44.67 7.30 8.08
C GLN A 479 -45.20 6.38 6.98
N THR A 480 -46.17 5.54 7.36
CA THR A 480 -46.93 4.67 6.45
C THR A 480 -48.43 4.82 6.73
N GLY A 481 -49.27 4.38 5.79
CA GLY A 481 -50.72 4.48 5.90
C GLY A 481 -51.26 5.90 5.74
N TRP A 482 -52.47 6.15 6.25
CA TRP A 482 -53.12 7.46 6.20
C TRP A 482 -52.56 8.41 7.26
N GLN A 483 -52.13 9.60 6.84
CA GLN A 483 -51.48 10.60 7.70
C GLN A 483 -52.02 12.01 7.44
N TRP A 484 -52.35 12.73 8.51
CA TRP A 484 -52.74 14.14 8.45
C TRP A 484 -51.50 15.03 8.59
N ILE A 485 -51.17 15.76 7.53
CA ILE A 485 -49.96 16.59 7.43
C ILE A 485 -50.37 17.97 6.89
N GLY A 486 -50.09 19.04 7.63
CA GLY A 486 -50.33 20.40 7.16
C GLY A 486 -51.79 20.72 6.77
N GLY A 487 -52.77 20.03 7.38
CA GLY A 487 -54.21 20.25 7.11
C GLY A 487 -54.78 19.41 5.96
N SER A 488 -53.98 18.55 5.33
CA SER A 488 -54.44 17.58 4.32
C SER A 488 -54.15 16.15 4.78
N CYS A 489 -54.91 15.17 4.30
CA CYS A 489 -54.66 13.76 4.55
C CYS A 489 -53.97 13.11 3.34
N TYR A 490 -52.92 12.34 3.58
CA TYR A 490 -52.11 11.66 2.58
C TYR A 490 -52.04 10.17 2.88
N TYR A 491 -51.80 9.35 1.88
CA TYR A 491 -51.55 7.92 2.07
C TYR A 491 -50.13 7.55 1.64
N PHE A 492 -49.41 6.85 2.50
CA PHE A 492 -48.09 6.29 2.22
C PHE A 492 -48.17 4.77 2.20
N TYR A 493 -47.58 4.12 1.21
CA TYR A 493 -47.55 2.66 1.12
C TYR A 493 -46.63 2.04 2.19
N GLY A 494 -46.59 0.71 2.28
CA GLY A 494 -45.82 0.00 3.32
C GLY A 494 -44.30 0.22 3.25
N ASP A 495 -43.79 0.55 2.07
CA ASP A 495 -42.43 0.98 1.77
C ASP A 495 -42.25 2.52 1.84
N GLY A 496 -43.30 3.25 2.27
CA GLY A 496 -43.25 4.66 2.63
C GLY A 496 -43.48 5.66 1.51
N HIS A 497 -43.55 5.23 0.25
CA HIS A 497 -43.80 6.19 -0.83
C HIS A 497 -45.24 6.68 -0.82
N MET A 498 -45.45 7.95 -1.19
CA MET A 498 -46.74 8.62 -1.19
C MET A 498 -47.57 8.19 -2.40
N ALA A 499 -48.84 7.85 -2.17
CA ALA A 499 -49.82 7.66 -3.22
C ALA A 499 -50.20 9.00 -3.88
N SER A 500 -50.36 9.01 -5.20
CA SER A 500 -50.87 10.16 -5.94
C SER A 500 -51.74 9.72 -7.11
N ASN A 501 -52.74 10.54 -7.44
CA ASN A 501 -53.68 10.35 -8.55
C ASN A 501 -54.30 8.93 -8.58
N THR A 502 -54.71 8.41 -7.44
CA THR A 502 -55.12 7.01 -7.30
C THR A 502 -56.18 6.80 -6.21
N TRP A 503 -56.83 5.65 -6.25
CA TRP A 503 -57.83 5.24 -5.26
C TRP A 503 -57.21 4.29 -4.23
N ILE A 504 -57.42 4.60 -2.95
CA ILE A 504 -56.98 3.80 -1.81
C ILE A 504 -58.22 3.41 -1.00
N ASN A 505 -58.66 2.15 -1.10
CA ASN A 505 -59.79 1.60 -0.33
C ASN A 505 -61.07 2.49 -0.37
N GLY A 506 -61.42 3.00 -1.56
CA GLY A 506 -62.60 3.86 -1.74
C GLY A 506 -62.40 5.35 -1.45
N SER A 507 -61.19 5.76 -1.07
CA SER A 507 -60.80 7.17 -0.93
C SER A 507 -59.82 7.58 -2.03
N TYR A 508 -60.08 8.68 -2.73
CA TYR A 508 -59.23 9.15 -3.81
C TYR A 508 -58.23 10.21 -3.32
N VAL A 509 -56.98 10.08 -3.74
CA VAL A 509 -55.93 11.10 -3.58
C VAL A 509 -55.62 11.72 -4.95
N ASN A 510 -55.55 13.05 -5.01
CA ASN A 510 -55.31 13.79 -6.26
C ASN A 510 -53.84 13.73 -6.70
N ALA A 511 -53.47 14.49 -7.74
CA ALA A 511 -52.10 14.55 -8.24
C ALA A 511 -51.05 15.03 -7.22
N SER A 512 -51.44 15.80 -6.20
CA SER A 512 -50.56 16.19 -5.09
C SER A 512 -50.54 15.18 -3.93
N GLY A 513 -51.22 14.03 -4.08
CA GLY A 513 -51.38 13.02 -3.04
C GLY A 513 -52.37 13.37 -1.93
N ALA A 514 -53.05 14.52 -2.02
CA ALA A 514 -54.00 14.94 -1.01
C ALA A 514 -55.34 14.23 -1.20
N TRP A 515 -55.90 13.69 -0.11
CA TRP A 515 -57.22 13.08 -0.07
C TRP A 515 -58.32 14.08 -0.41
N VAL A 516 -59.29 13.65 -1.21
CA VAL A 516 -60.43 14.45 -1.64
C VAL A 516 -61.74 13.78 -1.20
N THR A 517 -62.60 14.56 -0.53
CA THR A 517 -63.86 14.08 0.07
C THR A 517 -64.97 13.76 -0.94
N ASN A 518 -64.90 14.30 -2.16
CA ASN A 518 -65.83 14.03 -3.26
C ASN A 518 -65.08 14.04 -4.60
N PRO A 519 -64.44 12.93 -5.01
CA PRO A 519 -63.75 12.85 -6.30
C PRO A 519 -64.77 12.93 -7.43
N VAL A 520 -64.86 14.11 -8.05
CA VAL A 520 -65.68 14.31 -9.24
C VAL A 520 -64.94 13.82 -10.48
N SER A 521 -65.54 12.93 -11.26
CA SER A 521 -65.00 12.50 -12.55
C SER A 521 -64.96 13.69 -13.50
N SER A 522 -63.79 14.29 -13.71
CA SER A 522 -63.55 15.31 -14.74
C SER A 522 -62.99 14.66 -16.01
N GLY A 523 -63.13 15.32 -17.16
CA GLY A 523 -62.68 14.81 -18.46
C GLY A 523 -63.74 14.04 -19.24
N TRP A 524 -63.32 13.35 -20.30
CA TRP A 524 -64.19 12.59 -21.20
C TRP A 524 -64.88 11.42 -20.51
N GLN A 525 -66.18 11.33 -20.72
CA GLN A 525 -67.04 10.26 -20.24
C GLN A 525 -67.85 9.71 -21.41
N SER A 526 -68.31 8.46 -21.29
CA SER A 526 -69.14 7.83 -22.32
C SER A 526 -70.16 6.87 -21.73
N ASN A 527 -71.28 6.72 -22.41
CA ASN A 527 -72.26 5.67 -22.17
C ASN A 527 -72.81 5.15 -23.51
N SER A 528 -73.91 4.41 -23.48
CA SER A 528 -74.56 3.87 -24.69
C SER A 528 -75.21 4.95 -25.58
N VAL A 529 -75.41 6.17 -25.08
CA VAL A 529 -76.00 7.30 -25.83
C VAL A 529 -74.92 8.08 -26.56
N GLY A 530 -73.77 8.32 -25.92
CA GLY A 530 -72.65 9.03 -26.54
C GLY A 530 -71.60 9.48 -25.55
N TRP A 531 -70.75 10.40 -26.01
CA TRP A 531 -69.66 10.98 -25.24
C TRP A 531 -70.07 12.34 -24.66
N TRP A 532 -69.64 12.65 -23.44
CA TRP A 532 -69.71 14.01 -22.87
C TRP A 532 -68.38 14.36 -22.18
N TYR A 533 -68.21 15.61 -21.78
CA TYR A 533 -67.00 16.05 -21.08
C TYR A 533 -67.37 16.75 -19.77
N ASN A 534 -66.80 16.29 -18.66
CA ASN A 534 -66.99 16.90 -17.36
C ASN A 534 -65.90 17.93 -17.07
N ASN A 535 -66.27 19.12 -16.60
CA ASN A 535 -65.32 20.13 -16.14
C ASN A 535 -64.67 19.73 -14.79
N ALA A 536 -63.75 20.56 -14.28
CA ALA A 536 -63.05 20.31 -13.02
C ALA A 536 -63.99 20.17 -11.79
N SER A 537 -65.23 20.66 -11.89
CA SER A 537 -66.24 20.54 -10.83
C SER A 537 -67.16 19.32 -11.03
N GLY A 538 -66.90 18.47 -12.02
CA GLY A 538 -67.69 17.26 -12.31
C GLY A 538 -68.95 17.48 -13.12
N ASN A 539 -69.24 18.72 -13.55
CA ASN A 539 -70.42 19.03 -14.34
C ASN A 539 -70.12 18.87 -15.82
N TYR A 540 -71.06 18.29 -16.59
CA TYR A 540 -70.91 18.19 -18.03
C TYR A 540 -70.94 19.57 -18.70
N VAL A 541 -70.18 19.74 -19.76
CA VAL A 541 -70.12 20.96 -20.57
C VAL A 541 -71.11 20.91 -21.73
N THR A 542 -71.50 22.08 -22.24
CA THR A 542 -72.36 22.24 -23.41
C THR A 542 -71.77 23.28 -24.37
N GLY A 543 -72.26 23.33 -25.61
CA GLY A 543 -71.79 24.25 -26.65
C GLY A 543 -70.41 23.91 -27.21
N TRP A 544 -69.76 24.90 -27.83
CA TRP A 544 -68.40 24.77 -28.37
C TRP A 544 -67.37 24.69 -27.26
N GLN A 545 -66.49 23.69 -27.33
CA GLN A 545 -65.41 23.48 -26.37
C GLN A 545 -64.11 23.17 -27.09
N TYR A 546 -63.03 23.81 -26.65
CA TYR A 546 -61.69 23.59 -27.15
C TYR A 546 -60.93 22.67 -26.18
N ILE A 547 -60.77 21.41 -26.57
CA ILE A 547 -60.25 20.35 -25.69
C ILE A 547 -59.06 19.71 -26.39
N GLY A 548 -57.89 19.73 -25.74
CA GLY A 548 -56.68 19.09 -26.26
C GLY A 548 -56.24 19.61 -27.64
N GLY A 549 -56.51 20.88 -27.95
CA GLY A 549 -56.16 21.50 -29.23
C GLY A 549 -57.21 21.36 -30.35
N VAL A 550 -58.35 20.74 -30.06
CA VAL A 550 -59.40 20.42 -31.05
C VAL A 550 -60.75 21.02 -30.61
N TRP A 551 -61.53 21.51 -31.57
CA TRP A 551 -62.89 21.99 -31.33
C TRP A 551 -63.91 20.84 -31.39
N TYR A 552 -64.74 20.76 -30.36
CA TYR A 552 -65.89 19.87 -30.24
C TYR A 552 -67.15 20.70 -29.97
N TYR A 553 -68.31 20.15 -30.29
CA TYR A 553 -69.58 20.76 -29.93
C TYR A 553 -70.42 19.78 -29.12
N PHE A 554 -70.91 20.21 -27.97
CA PHE A 554 -71.77 19.43 -27.08
C PHE A 554 -73.19 20.01 -27.11
N ALA A 555 -74.20 19.16 -27.27
CA ALA A 555 -75.60 19.58 -27.22
C ALA A 555 -76.00 20.02 -25.82
N ALA A 556 -77.21 20.58 -25.69
CA ALA A 556 -77.71 21.10 -24.41
C ALA A 556 -77.87 20.03 -23.32
N ASP A 557 -78.02 18.75 -23.72
CA ASP A 557 -78.04 17.58 -22.85
C ASP A 557 -76.64 17.05 -22.50
N GLY A 558 -75.58 17.71 -22.98
CA GLY A 558 -74.19 17.39 -22.70
C GLY A 558 -73.52 16.45 -23.70
N TYR A 559 -74.24 15.86 -24.66
CA TYR A 559 -73.64 14.89 -25.58
C TYR A 559 -72.93 15.55 -26.77
N MET A 560 -71.73 15.07 -27.06
CA MET A 560 -70.88 15.48 -28.17
C MET A 560 -71.56 15.18 -29.51
N GLN A 561 -71.58 16.16 -30.41
CA GLN A 561 -72.16 16.04 -31.74
C GLN A 561 -71.15 15.49 -32.75
N THR A 562 -71.65 14.70 -33.70
CA THR A 562 -70.91 14.15 -34.85
C THR A 562 -71.71 14.39 -36.14
N GLY A 563 -71.06 14.36 -37.30
CA GLY A 563 -71.68 14.62 -38.60
C GLY A 563 -72.00 16.09 -38.86
N TRP A 564 -72.97 16.34 -39.74
CA TRP A 564 -73.41 17.70 -40.08
C TRP A 564 -74.13 18.37 -38.92
N LEU A 565 -73.67 19.56 -38.54
CA LEU A 565 -74.19 20.35 -37.44
C LEU A 565 -74.70 21.70 -37.96
N ASN A 566 -75.98 22.00 -37.74
CA ASN A 566 -76.59 23.28 -38.12
C ASN A 566 -76.85 24.13 -36.87
N LEU A 567 -76.16 25.26 -36.76
CA LEU A 567 -76.34 26.24 -35.70
C LEU A 567 -76.91 27.53 -36.31
N GLY A 568 -78.23 27.70 -36.22
CA GLY A 568 -78.90 28.93 -36.65
C GLY A 568 -78.75 29.25 -38.14
N GLY A 569 -78.68 28.23 -39.00
CA GLY A 569 -78.46 28.37 -40.45
C GLY A 569 -76.99 28.28 -40.87
N THR A 570 -76.06 28.22 -39.91
CA THR A 570 -74.64 28.03 -40.18
C THR A 570 -74.29 26.54 -40.06
N TRP A 571 -73.73 25.97 -41.12
CA TRP A 571 -73.37 24.55 -41.14
C TRP A 571 -71.90 24.31 -40.81
N TYR A 572 -71.66 23.29 -40.00
CA TYR A 572 -70.37 22.74 -39.62
C TYR A 572 -70.37 21.24 -39.87
N TYR A 573 -69.19 20.62 -39.91
CA TYR A 573 -69.09 19.16 -39.95
C TYR A 573 -68.15 18.67 -38.85
N MET A 574 -68.69 17.80 -38.00
CA MET A 574 -67.97 17.16 -36.90
C MET A 574 -67.60 15.74 -37.35
N ALA A 575 -66.32 15.35 -37.26
CA ALA A 575 -65.90 13.99 -37.57
C ALA A 575 -66.59 12.95 -36.66
N SER A 576 -66.41 11.66 -36.94
CA SER A 576 -66.90 10.59 -36.06
C SER A 576 -66.30 10.64 -34.65
N SER A 577 -65.11 11.22 -34.51
CA SER A 577 -64.48 11.53 -33.21
C SER A 577 -65.03 12.78 -32.53
N GLY A 578 -65.94 13.51 -33.18
CA GLY A 578 -66.46 14.81 -32.76
C GLY A 578 -65.56 16.00 -33.07
N ALA A 579 -64.39 15.79 -33.69
CA ALA A 579 -63.49 16.87 -34.09
C ALA A 579 -64.06 17.70 -35.25
N MET A 580 -64.18 19.01 -35.08
CA MET A 580 -64.64 19.93 -36.13
C MET A 580 -63.71 19.90 -37.35
N GLN A 581 -64.27 19.74 -38.54
CA GLN A 581 -63.52 19.74 -39.80
C GLN A 581 -63.32 21.15 -40.36
N THR A 582 -62.16 21.37 -40.96
CA THR A 582 -61.78 22.58 -41.70
C THR A 582 -61.14 22.18 -43.03
N GLY A 583 -61.20 23.05 -44.05
CA GLY A 583 -60.68 22.79 -45.38
C GLY A 583 -61.60 21.93 -46.26
N TRP A 584 -61.03 21.29 -47.27
CA TRP A 584 -61.75 20.40 -48.19
C TRP A 584 -62.22 19.12 -47.48
N LEU A 585 -63.49 18.79 -47.64
CA LEU A 585 -64.14 17.63 -47.04
C LEU A 585 -64.83 16.79 -48.12
N ASN A 586 -64.49 15.51 -48.24
CA ASN A 586 -65.14 14.58 -49.15
C ASN A 586 -66.04 13.61 -48.39
N LEU A 587 -67.34 13.67 -48.65
CA LEU A 587 -68.33 12.75 -48.09
C LEU A 587 -68.98 11.97 -49.23
N GLY A 588 -68.61 10.69 -49.34
CA GLY A 588 -69.23 9.77 -50.31
C GLY A 588 -69.09 10.21 -51.77
N GLY A 589 -67.99 10.90 -52.12
CA GLY A 589 -67.74 11.41 -53.47
C GLY A 589 -68.22 12.84 -53.72
N THR A 590 -68.92 13.44 -52.76
CA THR A 590 -69.31 14.86 -52.82
C THR A 590 -68.32 15.70 -52.01
N TRP A 591 -67.76 16.73 -52.64
CA TRP A 591 -66.82 17.65 -52.00
C TRP A 591 -67.52 18.87 -51.41
N TYR A 592 -67.07 19.28 -50.24
CA TYR A 592 -67.48 20.48 -49.50
C TYR A 592 -66.23 21.24 -49.08
N TYR A 593 -66.37 22.53 -48.78
CA TYR A 593 -65.27 23.31 -48.21
C TYR A 593 -65.70 23.96 -46.91
N MET A 594 -64.97 23.66 -45.83
CA MET A 594 -65.17 24.20 -44.50
C MET A 594 -64.14 25.31 -44.28
N ALA A 595 -64.55 26.52 -43.90
CA ALA A 595 -63.60 27.59 -43.56
C ALA A 595 -62.73 27.21 -42.37
N SER A 596 -61.69 28.00 -42.07
CA SER A 596 -60.87 27.83 -40.86
C SER A 596 -61.67 27.93 -39.56
N SER A 597 -62.80 28.65 -39.57
CA SER A 597 -63.78 28.69 -38.49
C SER A 597 -64.70 27.47 -38.42
N GLY A 598 -64.55 26.51 -39.34
CA GLY A 598 -65.41 25.34 -39.50
C GLY A 598 -66.71 25.59 -40.25
N VAL A 599 -66.98 26.81 -40.71
CA VAL A 599 -68.22 27.16 -41.42
C VAL A 599 -68.18 26.65 -42.86
N MET A 600 -69.17 25.86 -43.26
CA MET A 600 -69.34 25.35 -44.63
C MET A 600 -69.57 26.51 -45.61
N GLN A 601 -68.80 26.56 -46.68
CA GLN A 601 -68.92 27.58 -47.72
C GLN A 601 -69.98 27.22 -48.77
N THR A 602 -70.68 28.25 -49.25
CA THR A 602 -71.64 28.18 -50.37
C THR A 602 -71.35 29.32 -51.36
N GLY A 603 -71.76 29.18 -52.62
CA GLY A 603 -71.51 30.15 -53.68
C GLY A 603 -70.08 30.11 -54.23
N TRP A 604 -69.64 31.24 -54.79
CA TRP A 604 -68.30 31.40 -55.35
C TRP A 604 -67.22 31.38 -54.26
N LEU A 605 -66.22 30.54 -54.44
CA LEU A 605 -65.11 30.36 -53.49
C LEU A 605 -63.77 30.55 -54.22
N ASN A 606 -62.95 31.47 -53.74
CA ASN A 606 -61.59 31.68 -54.26
C ASN A 606 -60.57 31.19 -53.24
N LEU A 607 -59.79 30.17 -53.63
CA LEU A 607 -58.69 29.64 -52.84
C LEU A 607 -57.38 29.89 -53.59
N GLY A 608 -56.63 30.89 -53.15
CA GLY A 608 -55.28 31.16 -53.69
C GLY A 608 -55.24 31.52 -55.17
N GLY A 609 -56.30 32.13 -55.71
CA GLY A 609 -56.42 32.49 -57.13
C GLY A 609 -57.22 31.49 -57.96
N THR A 610 -57.51 30.31 -57.40
CA THR A 610 -58.34 29.28 -58.06
C THR A 610 -59.80 29.43 -57.61
N TRP A 611 -60.70 29.59 -58.58
CA TRP A 611 -62.13 29.72 -58.32
C TRP A 611 -62.84 28.36 -58.34
N TYR A 612 -63.76 28.19 -57.41
CA TYR A 612 -64.68 27.06 -57.28
C TYR A 612 -66.09 27.59 -57.10
N TYR A 613 -67.09 26.74 -57.32
CA TYR A 613 -68.47 27.06 -56.98
C TYR A 613 -69.11 25.97 -56.13
N MET A 614 -69.56 26.37 -54.95
CA MET A 614 -70.24 25.51 -54.00
C MET A 614 -71.75 25.75 -54.13
N ALA A 615 -72.56 24.71 -54.32
CA ALA A 615 -74.01 24.84 -54.35
C ALA A 615 -74.57 25.37 -53.02
N SER A 616 -75.87 25.69 -52.97
CA SER A 616 -76.54 26.07 -51.72
C SER A 616 -76.52 24.96 -50.66
N SER A 617 -76.37 23.69 -51.08
CA SER A 617 -76.13 22.54 -50.20
C SER A 617 -74.67 22.42 -49.73
N GLY A 618 -73.78 23.29 -50.20
CA GLY A 618 -72.33 23.21 -49.98
C GLY A 618 -71.60 22.26 -50.92
N ALA A 619 -72.29 21.53 -51.81
CA ALA A 619 -71.67 20.60 -52.73
C ALA A 619 -70.91 21.33 -53.86
N MET A 620 -69.61 21.04 -53.99
CA MET A 620 -68.75 21.56 -55.06
C MET A 620 -69.27 21.13 -56.43
N GLN A 621 -69.37 22.08 -57.35
CA GLN A 621 -69.84 21.81 -58.71
C GLN A 621 -68.70 21.44 -59.65
N THR A 622 -69.00 20.55 -60.60
CA THR A 622 -68.14 20.14 -61.72
C THR A 622 -68.93 20.18 -63.03
N GLY A 623 -68.24 20.26 -64.17
CA GLY A 623 -68.79 20.38 -65.51
C GLY A 623 -69.38 21.76 -65.83
N TRP A 624 -70.17 21.84 -66.91
CA TRP A 624 -70.88 23.05 -67.32
C TRP A 624 -72.03 23.39 -66.36
N LYS A 625 -72.08 24.64 -65.87
CA LYS A 625 -73.08 25.14 -64.92
C LYS A 625 -73.50 26.58 -65.22
N TRP A 626 -74.81 26.82 -65.17
CA TRP A 626 -75.38 28.17 -65.23
C TRP A 626 -75.45 28.78 -63.82
N ILE A 627 -74.76 29.89 -63.62
CA ILE A 627 -74.66 30.61 -62.35
C ILE A 627 -74.85 32.10 -62.61
N GLY A 628 -75.86 32.72 -61.99
CA GLY A 628 -76.06 34.17 -62.07
C GLY A 628 -76.27 34.71 -63.49
N GLY A 629 -76.81 33.91 -64.42
CA GLY A 629 -77.08 34.33 -65.80
C GLY A 629 -75.94 34.10 -66.80
N SER A 630 -74.83 33.49 -66.38
CA SER A 630 -73.73 33.06 -67.27
C SER A 630 -73.43 31.58 -67.09
N CYS A 631 -72.87 30.95 -68.12
CA CYS A 631 -72.45 29.54 -68.07
C CYS A 631 -70.94 29.45 -67.80
N TYR A 632 -70.53 28.57 -66.89
CA TYR A 632 -69.15 28.35 -66.47
C TYR A 632 -68.82 26.87 -66.58
N TYR A 633 -67.56 26.52 -66.80
CA TYR A 633 -67.09 25.14 -66.72
C TYR A 633 -66.17 24.96 -65.52
N PHE A 634 -66.41 23.90 -64.74
CA PHE A 634 -65.54 23.47 -63.65
C PHE A 634 -64.95 22.10 -63.97
N TYR A 635 -63.64 21.93 -63.82
CA TYR A 635 -62.97 20.65 -64.06
C TYR A 635 -63.37 19.59 -63.03
N GLY A 636 -62.91 18.35 -63.20
CA GLY A 636 -63.29 17.22 -62.33
C GLY A 636 -62.86 17.38 -60.86
N ASP A 637 -61.83 18.18 -60.61
CA ASP A 637 -61.34 18.61 -59.30
C ASP A 637 -61.97 19.96 -58.85
N GLY A 638 -62.92 20.50 -59.62
CA GLY A 638 -63.79 21.61 -59.25
C GLY A 638 -63.27 23.00 -59.57
N HIS A 639 -62.05 23.16 -60.07
CA HIS A 639 -61.55 24.49 -60.42
C HIS A 639 -62.24 25.02 -61.67
N MET A 640 -62.51 26.33 -61.69
CA MET A 640 -63.16 27.02 -62.80
C MET A 640 -62.18 27.19 -63.96
N ALA A 641 -62.60 26.84 -65.17
CA ALA A 641 -61.89 27.18 -66.39
C ALA A 641 -61.97 28.70 -66.66
N ALA A 642 -60.87 29.31 -67.08
CA ALA A 642 -60.80 30.71 -67.47
C ALA A 642 -59.81 30.90 -68.61
N ASP A 643 -60.14 31.79 -69.54
CA ASP A 643 -59.35 32.13 -70.73
C ASP A 643 -58.90 30.89 -71.53
N THR A 644 -59.84 30.00 -71.83
CA THR A 644 -59.53 28.70 -72.44
C THR A 644 -60.71 28.12 -73.21
N TRP A 645 -60.43 27.10 -74.03
CA TRP A 645 -61.43 26.36 -74.80
C TRP A 645 -61.77 25.03 -74.11
N ILE A 646 -63.06 24.76 -73.96
CA ILE A 646 -63.61 23.52 -73.39
C ILE A 646 -64.64 22.95 -74.37
N ASP A 647 -64.42 21.74 -74.88
CA ASP A 647 -65.33 21.03 -75.78
C ASP A 647 -65.87 21.89 -76.96
N GLY A 648 -64.99 22.72 -77.55
CA GLY A 648 -65.33 23.61 -78.66
C GLY A 648 -66.03 24.92 -78.27
N SER A 649 -66.17 25.21 -76.98
CA SER A 649 -66.71 26.47 -76.44
C SER A 649 -65.63 27.25 -75.69
N TYR A 650 -65.53 28.56 -75.92
CA TYR A 650 -64.54 29.42 -75.25
C TYR A 650 -65.12 30.08 -74.00
N VAL A 651 -64.38 30.04 -72.89
CA VAL A 651 -64.66 30.80 -71.67
C VAL A 651 -63.64 31.93 -71.52
N ASN A 652 -64.10 33.14 -71.22
CA ASN A 652 -63.24 34.32 -71.12
C ASN A 652 -62.41 34.34 -69.81
N ALA A 653 -61.66 35.40 -69.56
CA ALA A 653 -60.84 35.55 -68.34
C ALA A 653 -61.63 35.54 -67.02
N SER A 654 -62.94 35.84 -67.04
CA SER A 654 -63.81 35.67 -65.87
C SER A 654 -64.44 34.27 -65.77
N GLY A 655 -64.08 33.36 -66.66
CA GLY A 655 -64.61 31.99 -66.77
C GLY A 655 -66.00 31.89 -67.40
N ALA A 656 -66.57 32.99 -67.86
CA ALA A 656 -67.90 33.01 -68.45
C ALA A 656 -67.81 32.56 -69.92
N TRP A 657 -68.69 31.64 -70.30
CA TRP A 657 -68.86 31.22 -71.69
C TRP A 657 -69.31 32.40 -72.55
N VAL A 658 -68.66 32.56 -73.71
CA VAL A 658 -68.99 33.55 -74.72
C VAL A 658 -69.42 32.83 -76.00
N GLN A 659 -70.52 33.30 -76.58
CA GLN A 659 -71.10 32.74 -77.81
C GLN A 659 -70.27 33.07 -79.05
#